data_AF-A0A0Q9ZSA1-F1
#
_entry.id   AF-A0A0Q9ZSA1-F1
#
_cell.length_a   1.000
_cell.length_b   1.000
_cell.length_c   1.000
_cell.angle_alpha   90.00
_cell.angle_beta   90.00
_cell.angle_gamma   90.00
#
_symmetry.space_group_name_H-M   'P 1'
#
loop_
_entity.id
_entity.type
_entity.pdbx_description
1 polymer ?
#
loop_
_entity_poly.entity_id
_entity_poly.type
_entity_poly.pdbx_seq_one_letter_code
_entity_poly.pdbx_strand_id
1 'polypeptide(L)'
;MQKMFLWVACLAATTICNAEVDETNAYASNPVTVDKENKFSSSNASSIAVDMTSSEPDNLPDIEPSVQRLDESQVQEQNQNSHKDTAIDPIKLKSLAKHSQWQHLLFYKNGRAEVISPDFYLTNPKPRSKRNFDPYAELIATIEQINNEGVVCKYPARYLWLNHHLPELNVDLKNCSKLPDANQEISLILVSSYLKNPASSFGHVLVKTNTPIDNANNTNSDVRGLSSEDLLNNSYNFGARIPENENGAMYALKGLFGFYDAGFSETEFFKQDAVYSKNEQRDMWEYVLNLDTFETQLLNYHLYEAKSARFDYYFIKQNCGYRSGELLELISDIKTTERVGPWYAPDYVFDQLLEHDNGADSLVFSVRYLPSEQTQLREKFVQLSKPIQAIINSVIRTESTAPLATLNADDRAVALDFLILHRTYKITQDNTLKQQAFKSELLSQRFALPASNGLAQLPVPNKPSPALSNKTTQTTVVLSEERAEVGLSLFVKDPLNAHTDIDKRFEAVKASLGYSFNVHQWTLTDFVFLDMQQIEDLRQTLSGEPKLSWQLKTGARTDMFTGNRHSPYAQAGVGAGAKFGKHILGYGMVNATVHDQDRHADIGIELGLRMKRNNQSAELSYVTSKREGRAAIDVAKLTLRQQLSKNNDARLIMTYSDTVMADNSVVIGDSDKIDAAVAWHHYW
;
A
#
# COMPACT_ATOMS: atom_id res chain seq x y z
N MET A 1 22.09 -17.15 -2.39
CA MET A 1 20.98 -16.18 -2.55
C MET A 1 21.31 -14.78 -2.01
N GLN A 2 21.58 -14.56 -0.71
CA GLN A 2 21.95 -13.22 -0.17
C GLN A 2 23.13 -12.53 -0.87
N LYS A 3 24.21 -13.27 -1.20
CA LYS A 3 25.37 -12.72 -1.94
C LYS A 3 25.07 -12.38 -3.40
N MET A 4 24.05 -13.00 -3.98
CA MET A 4 23.65 -12.81 -5.38
C MET A 4 22.79 -11.55 -5.54
N PHE A 5 21.92 -11.27 -4.55
CA PHE A 5 21.20 -9.99 -4.43
C PHE A 5 22.15 -8.81 -4.22
N LEU A 6 23.22 -8.98 -3.43
CA LEU A 6 24.23 -7.94 -3.21
C LEU A 6 24.97 -7.57 -4.50
N TRP A 7 25.25 -8.55 -5.36
CA TRP A 7 25.90 -8.33 -6.65
C TRP A 7 24.99 -7.61 -7.65
N VAL A 8 23.72 -8.02 -7.76
CA VAL A 8 22.77 -7.39 -8.69
C VAL A 8 22.42 -5.95 -8.26
N ALA A 9 22.28 -5.70 -6.96
CA ALA A 9 22.02 -4.35 -6.43
C ALA A 9 23.22 -3.40 -6.59
N CYS A 10 24.45 -3.90 -6.40
CA CYS A 10 25.67 -3.10 -6.64
C CYS A 10 25.84 -2.75 -8.12
N LEU A 11 25.59 -3.69 -9.03
CA LEU A 11 25.71 -3.43 -10.48
C LEU A 11 24.70 -2.39 -10.98
N ALA A 12 23.47 -2.39 -10.47
CA ALA A 12 22.45 -1.41 -10.84
C ALA A 12 22.75 0.01 -10.33
N ALA A 13 23.42 0.13 -9.18
CA ALA A 13 23.77 1.43 -8.60
C ALA A 13 24.98 2.08 -9.29
N THR A 14 25.97 1.30 -9.73
CA THR A 14 27.17 1.85 -10.38
C THR A 14 26.92 2.35 -11.80
N THR A 15 25.90 1.83 -12.50
CA THR A 15 25.53 2.29 -13.85
C THR A 15 24.77 3.62 -13.87
N ILE A 16 24.25 4.09 -12.73
CA ILE A 16 23.49 5.35 -12.64
C ILE A 16 24.39 6.54 -12.23
N CYS A 17 25.59 6.29 -11.68
CA CYS A 17 26.49 7.35 -11.22
C CYS A 17 27.59 7.77 -12.19
N ASN A 18 27.79 7.08 -13.32
CA ASN A 18 28.78 7.47 -14.33
C ASN A 18 28.12 7.90 -15.64
N ALA A 19 27.49 9.06 -15.61
CA ALA A 19 27.25 9.89 -16.79
C ALA A 19 27.83 11.27 -16.48
N GLU A 20 29.15 11.39 -16.64
CA GLU A 20 29.87 12.67 -16.64
C GLU A 20 29.34 13.53 -17.80
N VAL A 21 28.79 14.69 -17.45
CA VAL A 21 28.45 15.76 -18.39
C VAL A 21 29.70 16.60 -18.57
N ASP A 22 30.28 16.53 -19.76
CA ASP A 22 31.45 17.30 -20.20
C ASP A 22 31.00 18.75 -20.49
N GLU A 23 31.34 19.69 -19.61
CA GLU A 23 31.11 21.13 -19.80
C GLU A 23 32.29 21.76 -20.53
N THR A 24 32.05 22.29 -21.74
CA THR A 24 32.94 23.28 -22.37
C THR A 24 32.17 24.50 -22.89
N ASN A 25 32.50 25.65 -22.29
CA ASN A 25 32.55 27.02 -22.83
C ASN A 25 31.33 27.62 -23.57
N ALA A 26 30.71 28.64 -22.96
CA ALA A 26 30.94 30.06 -23.31
C ALA A 26 29.83 30.98 -22.75
N TYR A 27 30.19 31.93 -21.89
CA TYR A 27 30.05 33.39 -22.09
C TYR A 27 30.21 34.11 -20.74
N ALA A 28 31.23 34.94 -20.66
CA ALA A 28 31.56 35.78 -19.52
C ALA A 28 30.85 37.14 -19.61
N SER A 29 30.41 37.68 -18.46
CA SER A 29 30.47 39.13 -18.19
C SER A 29 30.29 39.45 -16.69
N ASN A 30 31.43 39.79 -16.06
CA ASN A 30 31.74 40.70 -14.94
C ASN A 30 30.97 40.73 -13.60
N PRO A 31 31.71 40.88 -12.47
CA PRO A 31 31.16 41.06 -11.13
C PRO A 31 30.94 42.54 -10.79
N VAL A 32 29.91 42.86 -10.00
CA VAL A 32 29.78 44.17 -9.32
C VAL A 32 29.42 43.96 -7.85
N THR A 33 30.16 44.74 -7.07
CA THR A 33 30.28 44.97 -5.63
C THR A 33 29.02 44.98 -4.77
N VAL A 34 29.25 44.52 -3.53
CA VAL A 34 28.47 44.68 -2.29
C VAL A 34 28.19 46.14 -1.97
N ASP A 35 26.96 46.44 -1.52
CA ASP A 35 26.72 47.47 -0.51
C ASP A 35 25.63 47.03 0.48
N LYS A 36 25.94 47.23 1.77
CA LYS A 36 25.05 47.05 2.92
C LYS A 36 24.33 48.39 3.17
N GLU A 37 23.02 48.37 3.41
CA GLU A 37 22.39 48.94 4.62
C GLU A 37 20.85 48.83 4.64
N ASN A 38 20.38 48.09 5.66
CA ASN A 38 19.28 48.35 6.59
C ASN A 38 17.78 48.46 6.19
N LYS A 39 17.05 47.51 6.80
CA LYS A 39 15.79 47.59 7.61
C LYS A 39 14.47 47.10 6.97
N PHE A 40 13.98 45.99 7.58
CA PHE A 40 12.60 45.55 7.90
C PHE A 40 11.51 45.70 6.82
N SER A 41 10.65 44.72 6.51
CA SER A 41 10.13 43.56 7.25
C SER A 41 9.40 42.61 6.28
N SER A 42 9.59 41.30 6.40
CA SER A 42 8.60 40.33 5.92
C SER A 42 8.43 39.24 6.97
N SER A 43 7.21 39.17 7.50
CA SER A 43 6.75 38.13 8.39
C SER A 43 5.98 37.08 7.60
N ASN A 44 6.16 35.83 8.06
CA ASN A 44 5.23 34.70 7.99
C ASN A 44 5.21 33.83 6.72
N ALA A 45 6.12 32.85 6.70
CA ALA A 45 5.81 31.48 6.30
C ALA A 45 6.18 30.55 7.47
N SER A 46 5.18 30.18 8.26
CA SER A 46 5.29 29.30 9.42
C SER A 46 5.14 27.84 8.99
N SER A 47 6.27 27.14 8.96
CA SER A 47 6.33 25.69 9.18
C SER A 47 6.07 25.42 10.66
N ILE A 48 4.99 24.72 10.99
CA ILE A 48 4.70 24.32 12.37
C ILE A 48 5.63 23.16 12.74
N ALA A 49 6.77 23.51 13.34
CA ALA A 49 7.55 22.62 14.18
C ALA A 49 6.92 22.61 15.57
N VAL A 50 6.73 21.42 16.15
CA VAL A 50 6.28 21.24 17.53
C VAL A 50 7.51 21.30 18.43
N ASP A 51 7.62 22.39 19.18
CA ASP A 51 8.67 22.61 20.19
C ASP A 51 8.40 21.73 21.43
N MET A 52 9.38 20.91 21.80
CA MET A 52 9.50 20.29 23.12
C MET A 52 10.50 21.13 23.93
N THR A 53 10.01 21.87 24.93
CA THR A 53 10.86 22.59 25.88
C THR A 53 11.22 21.68 27.07
N SER A 54 12.51 21.35 27.17
CA SER A 54 13.15 20.85 28.39
C SER A 54 13.82 22.02 29.12
N SER A 55 13.40 22.31 30.35
CA SER A 55 14.07 23.28 31.23
C SER A 55 15.12 22.56 32.09
N GLU A 56 16.38 22.98 31.96
CA GLU A 56 17.45 22.74 32.95
C GLU A 56 17.36 23.78 34.09
N PRO A 57 17.81 23.48 35.33
CA PRO A 57 17.92 24.46 36.42
C PRO A 57 19.38 24.83 36.78
N ASP A 58 19.57 26.10 37.16
CA ASP A 58 20.80 26.71 37.69
C ASP A 58 21.01 26.52 39.22
N ASN A 59 22.26 26.20 39.57
CA ASN A 59 23.10 26.34 40.79
C ASN A 59 22.63 26.85 42.20
N LEU A 60 22.96 26.01 43.22
CA LEU A 60 23.58 26.19 44.59
C LEU A 60 22.89 27.06 45.69
N PRO A 61 23.11 26.84 47.03
CA PRO A 61 24.29 26.22 47.69
C PRO A 61 24.06 25.24 48.89
N ASP A 62 25.19 24.73 49.40
CA ASP A 62 25.44 23.77 50.50
C ASP A 62 24.71 24.00 51.84
N ILE A 63 24.13 22.93 52.40
CA ILE A 63 23.92 22.72 53.84
C ILE A 63 24.03 21.21 54.16
N GLU A 64 25.10 20.80 54.85
CA GLU A 64 25.13 19.57 55.68
C GLU A 64 24.39 19.84 57.00
N PRO A 65 23.66 18.87 57.61
CA PRO A 65 24.36 17.80 58.32
C PRO A 65 23.62 16.44 58.49
N SER A 66 24.41 15.48 59.00
CA SER A 66 24.04 14.39 59.91
C SER A 66 23.39 13.12 59.34
N VAL A 67 24.25 12.12 59.17
CA VAL A 67 23.94 10.69 59.05
C VAL A 67 23.39 10.17 60.39
N GLN A 68 22.13 9.70 60.39
CA GLN A 68 21.62 8.74 61.36
C GLN A 68 21.19 7.47 60.61
N ARG A 69 21.86 6.35 60.91
CA ARG A 69 21.44 5.01 60.47
C ARG A 69 20.11 4.67 61.13
N LEU A 70 19.10 4.36 60.32
CA LEU A 70 17.90 3.68 60.77
C LEU A 70 18.13 2.17 60.67
N ASP A 71 17.74 1.50 61.75
CA ASP A 71 17.98 0.12 62.11
C ASP A 71 17.09 -0.85 61.29
N GLU A 72 17.60 -2.04 60.97
CA GLU A 72 16.96 -3.08 60.12
C GLU A 72 15.69 -3.72 60.73
N SER A 73 15.21 -3.20 61.87
CA SER A 73 14.11 -3.76 62.64
C SER A 73 12.73 -3.11 62.39
N GLN A 74 12.64 -2.05 61.59
CA GLN A 74 11.35 -1.39 61.28
C GLN A 74 10.84 -1.58 59.84
N VAL A 75 11.58 -2.29 58.98
CA VAL A 75 11.16 -2.60 57.60
C VAL A 75 10.31 -3.88 57.52
N GLN A 76 10.24 -4.67 58.60
CA GLN A 76 9.53 -5.96 58.60
C GLN A 76 8.07 -5.93 59.08
N GLU A 77 7.57 -4.84 59.67
CA GLU A 77 6.20 -4.80 60.22
C GLU A 77 5.17 -4.06 59.35
N GLN A 78 5.56 -3.43 58.23
CA GLN A 78 4.60 -2.81 57.28
C GLN A 78 4.25 -3.67 56.06
N ASN A 79 4.88 -4.84 55.89
CA ASN A 79 4.66 -5.73 54.73
C ASN A 79 3.69 -6.90 54.99
N GLN A 80 2.97 -6.94 56.11
CA GLN A 80 2.13 -8.10 56.47
C GLN A 80 0.61 -7.88 56.45
N ASN A 81 0.09 -6.72 56.05
CA ASN A 81 -1.36 -6.48 55.99
C ASN A 81 -1.82 -5.88 54.66
N SER A 82 -1.67 -6.62 53.55
CA SER A 82 -2.42 -6.35 52.30
C SER A 82 -2.35 -7.50 51.25
N HIS A 83 -2.30 -8.77 51.66
CA HIS A 83 -2.51 -9.89 50.71
C HIS A 83 -3.76 -10.65 51.10
N LYS A 84 -4.90 -10.27 50.51
CA LYS A 84 -5.97 -11.24 50.26
C LYS A 84 -5.43 -12.19 49.21
N ASP A 85 -4.94 -13.34 49.66
CA ASP A 85 -4.53 -14.46 48.81
C ASP A 85 -5.73 -14.99 48.05
N THR A 86 -5.96 -14.44 46.87
CA THR A 86 -6.63 -15.17 45.80
C THR A 86 -5.58 -16.06 45.16
N ALA A 87 -5.25 -17.20 45.79
CA ALA A 87 -4.27 -18.13 45.24
C ALA A 87 -4.83 -18.77 43.96
N ILE A 88 -4.53 -18.16 42.81
CA ILE A 88 -4.92 -18.67 41.50
C ILE A 88 -4.09 -19.93 41.19
N ASP A 89 -4.74 -20.98 40.71
CA ASP A 89 -4.09 -22.26 40.38
C ASP A 89 -2.95 -22.06 39.35
N PRO A 90 -1.69 -22.45 39.68
CA PRO A 90 -0.56 -22.39 38.74
C PRO A 90 -0.78 -23.15 37.43
N ILE A 91 -1.60 -24.21 37.42
CA ILE A 91 -1.94 -24.94 36.19
C ILE A 91 -2.77 -24.06 35.26
N LYS A 92 -3.77 -23.35 35.81
CA LYS A 92 -4.61 -22.40 35.07
C LYS A 92 -3.76 -21.28 34.48
N LEU A 93 -2.84 -20.70 35.26
CA LEU A 93 -1.93 -19.64 34.79
C LEU A 93 -1.00 -20.13 33.67
N LYS A 94 -0.46 -21.35 33.77
CA LYS A 94 0.34 -21.94 32.69
C LYS A 94 -0.47 -22.20 31.42
N SER A 95 -1.76 -22.51 31.55
CA SER A 95 -2.67 -22.66 30.41
C SER A 95 -2.94 -21.30 29.75
N LEU A 96 -3.24 -20.27 30.54
CA LEU A 96 -3.47 -18.90 30.05
C LEU A 96 -2.24 -18.32 29.36
N ALA A 97 -1.04 -18.57 29.89
CA ALA A 97 0.21 -18.14 29.24
C ALA A 97 0.43 -18.77 27.85
N LYS A 98 -0.20 -19.91 27.56
CA LYS A 98 -0.17 -20.57 26.24
C LYS A 98 -1.35 -20.21 25.36
N HIS A 99 -2.32 -19.45 25.88
CA HIS A 99 -3.50 -19.06 25.14
C HIS A 99 -3.11 -18.16 23.96
N SER A 100 -3.75 -18.37 22.79
CA SER A 100 -3.42 -17.62 21.57
C SER A 100 -3.58 -16.11 21.77
N GLN A 101 -4.68 -15.68 22.38
CA GLN A 101 -4.94 -14.25 22.63
C GLN A 101 -3.86 -13.62 23.52
N TRP A 102 -3.41 -14.31 24.57
CA TRP A 102 -2.32 -13.81 25.40
C TRP A 102 -1.03 -13.64 24.60
N GLN A 103 -0.71 -14.59 23.72
CA GLN A 103 0.47 -14.49 22.86
C GLN A 103 0.36 -13.33 21.87
N HIS A 104 -0.81 -13.08 21.27
CA HIS A 104 -1.04 -11.95 20.38
C HIS A 104 -0.98 -10.60 21.11
N LEU A 105 -1.54 -10.49 22.31
CA LEU A 105 -1.43 -9.28 23.15
C LEU A 105 0.04 -8.91 23.42
N LEU A 106 0.93 -9.90 23.46
CA LEU A 106 2.36 -9.72 23.68
C LEU A 106 3.18 -9.63 22.38
N PHE A 107 2.56 -9.73 21.19
CA PHE A 107 3.25 -9.93 19.92
C PHE A 107 4.33 -11.04 20.02
N TYR A 108 3.96 -12.15 20.67
CA TYR A 108 4.81 -13.31 20.86
C TYR A 108 4.44 -14.40 19.86
N LYS A 109 5.38 -14.76 18.99
CA LYS A 109 5.12 -15.73 17.93
C LYS A 109 6.34 -16.60 17.65
N ASN A 110 6.11 -17.87 17.34
CA ASN A 110 7.16 -18.85 17.03
C ASN A 110 8.27 -18.90 18.10
N GLY A 111 7.88 -18.78 19.37
CA GLY A 111 8.80 -18.82 20.51
C GLY A 111 9.61 -17.53 20.72
N ARG A 112 9.24 -16.41 20.08
CA ARG A 112 10.00 -15.15 20.12
C ARG A 112 9.08 -13.95 20.32
N ALA A 113 9.50 -13.03 21.18
CA ALA A 113 8.96 -11.68 21.24
C ALA A 113 9.34 -10.91 19.98
N GLU A 114 8.37 -10.28 19.33
CA GLU A 114 8.63 -9.45 18.14
C GLU A 114 8.84 -7.96 18.48
N VAL A 115 8.31 -7.49 19.62
CA VAL A 115 8.56 -6.12 20.10
C VAL A 115 10.00 -5.96 20.56
N ILE A 116 10.68 -4.91 20.07
CA ILE A 116 12.08 -4.58 20.40
C ILE A 116 12.23 -3.39 21.36
N SER A 117 11.16 -2.63 21.63
CA SER A 117 11.17 -1.53 22.60
C SER A 117 11.35 -2.07 24.02
N PRO A 118 12.31 -1.54 24.80
CA PRO A 118 12.67 -2.09 26.11
C PRO A 118 11.53 -2.03 27.12
N ASP A 119 10.67 -1.01 27.05
CA ASP A 119 9.65 -0.74 28.08
C ASP A 119 8.28 -1.35 27.77
N PHE A 120 8.14 -2.18 26.73
CA PHE A 120 6.86 -2.80 26.35
C PHE A 120 6.51 -4.04 27.19
N TYR A 121 7.52 -4.76 27.66
CA TYR A 121 7.32 -5.91 28.54
C TYR A 121 7.60 -5.52 29.98
N LEU A 122 6.84 -6.08 30.92
CA LEU A 122 7.08 -5.94 32.35
C LEU A 122 8.28 -6.79 32.78
N THR A 123 8.51 -7.90 32.10
CA THR A 123 9.68 -8.75 32.28
C THR A 123 10.79 -8.41 31.30
N ASN A 124 12.01 -8.30 31.81
CA ASN A 124 13.17 -8.04 30.95
C ASN A 124 13.47 -9.28 30.08
N PRO A 125 13.50 -9.17 28.74
CA PRO A 125 13.98 -10.24 27.90
C PRO A 125 15.45 -10.54 28.22
N LYS A 126 15.84 -11.82 28.21
CA LYS A 126 17.14 -12.25 28.76
C LYS A 126 18.32 -11.55 28.06
N PRO A 127 19.38 -11.13 28.77
CA PRO A 127 20.48 -10.31 28.22
C PRO A 127 21.19 -10.89 26.99
N ARG A 128 21.23 -12.22 26.86
CA ARG A 128 21.89 -12.93 25.74
C ARG A 128 21.02 -13.04 24.47
N SER A 129 19.73 -12.74 24.57
CA SER A 129 18.82 -12.68 23.43
C SER A 129 17.61 -11.83 23.80
N LYS A 130 17.56 -10.59 23.27
CA LYS A 130 16.40 -9.69 23.44
C LYS A 130 15.06 -10.29 22.99
N ARG A 131 15.09 -11.43 22.30
CA ARG A 131 13.91 -12.16 21.82
C ARG A 131 13.57 -13.41 22.63
N ASN A 132 14.42 -13.80 23.60
CA ASN A 132 14.13 -14.90 24.52
C ASN A 132 13.28 -14.35 25.68
N PHE A 133 11.99 -14.61 25.56
CA PHE A 133 10.92 -14.06 26.35
C PHE A 133 10.00 -15.20 26.80
N ASP A 134 9.51 -15.14 28.04
CA ASP A 134 8.63 -16.15 28.62
C ASP A 134 7.24 -15.56 28.87
N PRO A 135 6.24 -15.91 28.05
CA PRO A 135 4.87 -15.42 28.22
C PRO A 135 4.26 -15.75 29.59
N TYR A 136 4.72 -16.81 30.26
CA TYR A 136 4.27 -17.14 31.60
C TYR A 136 4.83 -16.17 32.64
N ALA A 137 6.12 -15.84 32.55
CA ALA A 137 6.73 -14.84 33.44
C ALA A 137 6.06 -13.46 33.29
N GLU A 138 5.74 -13.07 32.06
CA GLU A 138 5.01 -11.82 31.80
C GLU A 138 3.59 -11.84 32.37
N LEU A 139 2.88 -12.98 32.28
CA LEU A 139 1.54 -13.13 32.85
C LEU A 139 1.58 -12.92 34.37
N ILE A 140 2.54 -13.56 35.05
CA ILE A 140 2.74 -13.40 36.50
C ILE A 140 3.07 -11.95 36.85
N ALA A 141 4.02 -11.33 36.14
CA ALA A 141 4.39 -9.93 36.38
C ALA A 141 3.20 -8.97 36.15
N THR A 142 2.33 -9.26 35.17
CA THR A 142 1.11 -8.47 34.93
C THR A 142 0.13 -8.59 36.10
N ILE A 143 -0.07 -9.80 36.64
CA ILE A 143 -0.93 -10.03 37.81
C ILE A 143 -0.37 -9.35 39.07
N GLU A 144 0.95 -9.41 39.29
CA GLU A 144 1.60 -8.75 40.43
C GLU A 144 1.42 -7.22 40.42
N GLN A 145 1.29 -6.61 39.24
CA GLN A 145 1.10 -5.17 39.06
C GLN A 145 -0.36 -4.73 39.05
N ILE A 146 -1.31 -5.60 39.40
CA ILE A 146 -2.76 -5.30 39.37
C ILE A 146 -3.18 -4.08 40.19
N ASN A 147 -2.47 -3.79 41.29
CA ASN A 147 -2.75 -2.64 42.15
C ASN A 147 -1.98 -1.38 41.73
N ASN A 148 -1.14 -1.46 40.70
CA ASN A 148 -0.39 -0.34 40.16
C ASN A 148 -1.17 0.30 39.02
N GLU A 149 -1.92 1.36 39.35
CA GLU A 149 -2.75 2.10 38.38
C GLU A 149 -1.96 2.54 37.14
N GLY A 150 -0.70 2.97 37.31
CA GLY A 150 0.15 3.38 36.19
C GLY A 150 0.44 2.24 35.20
N VAL A 151 0.57 1.00 35.69
CA VAL A 151 0.76 -0.19 34.84
C VAL A 151 -0.57 -0.66 34.26
N VAL A 152 -1.64 -0.66 35.06
CA VAL A 152 -2.99 -1.02 34.61
C VAL A 152 -3.46 -0.15 33.45
N CYS A 153 -3.30 1.17 33.56
CA CYS A 153 -3.67 2.11 32.50
C CYS A 153 -2.71 2.11 31.30
N LYS A 154 -1.52 1.51 31.44
CA LYS A 154 -0.58 1.30 30.34
C LYS A 154 -0.93 0.05 29.53
N TYR A 155 -1.46 -1.00 30.17
CA TYR A 155 -1.82 -2.27 29.54
C TYR A 155 -3.30 -2.67 29.70
N PRO A 156 -4.25 -1.81 29.29
CA PRO A 156 -5.69 -2.04 29.49
C PRO A 156 -6.21 -3.32 28.83
N ALA A 157 -5.68 -3.74 27.68
CA ALA A 157 -6.11 -4.95 26.97
C ALA A 157 -5.68 -6.22 27.72
N ARG A 158 -4.45 -6.23 28.25
CA ARG A 158 -3.96 -7.34 29.08
C ARG A 158 -4.84 -7.52 30.32
N TYR A 159 -5.18 -6.43 30.99
CA TYR A 159 -6.03 -6.49 32.18
C TYR A 159 -7.50 -6.79 31.87
N LEU A 160 -8.06 -6.28 30.76
CA LEU A 160 -9.39 -6.66 30.29
C LEU A 160 -9.47 -8.17 30.02
N TRP A 161 -8.48 -8.70 29.29
CA TRP A 161 -8.39 -10.12 28.96
C TRP A 161 -8.22 -11.01 30.20
N LEU A 162 -7.35 -10.58 31.13
CA LEU A 162 -7.14 -11.26 32.41
C LEU A 162 -8.42 -11.28 33.24
N ASN A 163 -9.12 -10.15 33.38
CA ASN A 163 -10.36 -10.07 34.14
C ASN A 163 -11.48 -10.93 33.53
N HIS A 164 -11.48 -11.11 32.20
CA HIS A 164 -12.41 -12.03 31.52
C HIS A 164 -12.13 -13.51 31.89
N HIS A 165 -10.87 -13.93 31.95
CA HIS A 165 -10.49 -15.33 32.23
C HIS A 165 -10.33 -15.64 33.74
N LEU A 166 -10.09 -14.61 34.53
CA LEU A 166 -9.88 -14.62 35.98
C LEU A 166 -10.75 -13.51 36.62
N PRO A 167 -12.08 -13.63 36.64
CA PRO A 167 -12.96 -12.61 37.23
C PRO A 167 -12.66 -12.30 38.70
N GLU A 168 -12.02 -13.24 39.40
CA GLU A 168 -11.54 -13.08 40.78
C GLU A 168 -10.48 -11.97 40.96
N LEU A 169 -9.84 -11.51 39.87
CA LEU A 169 -8.89 -10.40 39.90
C LEU A 169 -9.58 -9.04 40.12
N ASN A 170 -10.82 -8.87 39.64
CA ASN A 170 -11.65 -7.67 39.80
C ASN A 170 -10.89 -6.36 39.48
N VAL A 171 -10.34 -6.26 38.26
CA VAL A 171 -9.60 -5.07 37.81
C VAL A 171 -10.56 -3.97 37.40
N ASP A 172 -10.34 -2.74 37.89
CA ASP A 172 -11.10 -1.56 37.49
C ASP A 172 -10.29 -0.67 36.55
N LEU A 173 -10.77 -0.49 35.32
CA LEU A 173 -10.17 0.40 34.32
C LEU A 173 -10.77 1.82 34.35
N LYS A 174 -11.78 2.10 35.18
CA LYS A 174 -12.49 3.39 35.20
C LYS A 174 -11.62 4.58 35.61
N ASN A 175 -10.56 4.35 36.40
CA ASN A 175 -9.66 5.42 36.82
C ASN A 175 -8.68 5.85 35.71
N CYS A 176 -8.60 5.08 34.62
CA CYS A 176 -7.72 5.37 33.50
C CYS A 176 -8.30 6.45 32.56
N SER A 177 -8.09 7.71 32.92
CA SER A 177 -8.63 8.89 32.19
C SER A 177 -8.21 9.03 30.71
N LYS A 178 -7.18 8.31 30.26
CA LYS A 178 -6.61 8.42 28.89
C LYS A 178 -6.96 7.26 27.96
N LEU A 179 -7.83 6.34 28.38
CA LEU A 179 -8.22 5.21 27.53
C LEU A 179 -9.08 5.65 26.34
N PRO A 180 -8.98 4.96 25.19
CA PRO A 180 -9.90 5.18 24.10
C PRO A 180 -11.32 4.73 24.51
N ASP A 181 -12.33 5.19 23.77
CA ASP A 181 -13.67 4.63 23.91
C ASP A 181 -13.65 3.16 23.48
N ALA A 182 -13.97 2.28 24.43
CA ALA A 182 -13.86 0.83 24.26
C ALA A 182 -14.99 0.24 23.41
N ASN A 183 -16.04 1.03 23.11
CA ASN A 183 -17.20 0.57 22.36
C ASN A 183 -17.20 1.04 20.90
N GLN A 184 -16.11 1.65 20.42
CA GLN A 184 -15.98 2.03 19.03
C GLN A 184 -15.88 0.79 18.15
N GLU A 185 -16.76 0.67 17.17
CA GLU A 185 -16.69 -0.39 16.16
C GLU A 185 -15.38 -0.30 15.37
N ILE A 186 -14.95 -1.41 14.77
CA ILE A 186 -13.65 -1.48 14.08
C ILE A 186 -13.87 -1.83 12.62
N SER A 187 -13.09 -1.19 11.74
CA SER A 187 -13.01 -1.50 10.33
C SER A 187 -11.57 -1.65 9.87
N LEU A 188 -11.37 -2.54 8.90
CA LEU A 188 -10.13 -2.61 8.13
C LEU A 188 -10.32 -1.91 6.79
N ILE A 189 -9.36 -1.07 6.42
CA ILE A 189 -9.40 -0.34 5.15
C ILE A 189 -8.29 -0.86 4.24
N LEU A 190 -8.69 -1.40 3.09
CA LEU A 190 -7.79 -1.73 2.00
C LEU A 190 -7.60 -0.51 1.10
N VAL A 191 -6.37 -0.03 0.95
CA VAL A 191 -6.03 1.05 0.01
C VAL A 191 -5.40 0.45 -1.25
N SER A 192 -5.96 0.77 -2.43
CA SER A 192 -5.54 0.19 -3.73
C SER A 192 -4.05 0.37 -4.02
N SER A 193 -3.42 -0.42 -4.89
CA SER A 193 -2.03 -0.18 -5.31
C SER A 193 -1.80 1.19 -5.96
N TYR A 194 -0.58 1.74 -5.79
CA TYR A 194 -0.16 3.02 -6.38
C TYR A 194 1.21 2.92 -7.05
N LEU A 195 1.21 2.73 -8.38
CA LEU A 195 2.41 2.44 -9.17
C LEU A 195 3.40 3.61 -9.28
N LYS A 196 2.98 4.85 -8.98
CA LYS A 196 3.90 6.02 -9.01
C LYS A 196 4.83 6.06 -7.80
N ASN A 197 4.54 5.30 -6.75
CA ASN A 197 5.39 5.20 -5.56
C ASN A 197 5.71 3.71 -5.28
N PRO A 198 6.98 3.28 -5.42
CA PRO A 198 7.38 1.89 -5.14
C PRO A 198 6.98 1.39 -3.75
N ALA A 199 7.00 2.26 -2.74
CA ALA A 199 6.64 1.92 -1.36
C ALA A 199 5.15 1.56 -1.21
N SER A 200 4.28 2.18 -2.01
CA SER A 200 2.82 2.02 -1.98
C SER A 200 2.29 1.13 -3.11
N SER A 201 3.17 0.58 -3.95
CA SER A 201 2.79 -0.19 -5.14
C SER A 201 2.06 -1.50 -4.79
N PHE A 202 2.26 -2.02 -3.59
CA PHE A 202 1.65 -3.27 -3.12
C PHE A 202 0.29 -3.09 -2.42
N GLY A 203 -0.19 -1.84 -2.28
CA GLY A 203 -1.37 -1.53 -1.49
C GLY A 203 -1.01 -1.10 -0.06
N HIS A 204 -2.03 -0.85 0.76
CA HIS A 204 -1.84 -0.51 2.18
C HIS A 204 -3.05 -0.93 3.02
N VAL A 205 -2.84 -1.17 4.32
CA VAL A 205 -3.91 -1.51 5.26
C VAL A 205 -3.94 -0.48 6.38
N LEU A 206 -5.14 0.00 6.71
CA LEU A 206 -5.40 0.83 7.89
C LEU A 206 -6.43 0.13 8.78
N VAL A 207 -6.37 0.40 10.07
CA VAL A 207 -7.43 0.06 11.01
C VAL A 207 -8.15 1.36 11.37
N LYS A 208 -9.46 1.41 11.24
CA LYS A 208 -10.27 2.59 11.56
C LYS A 208 -11.25 2.23 12.67
N THR A 209 -11.33 3.08 13.68
CA THR A 209 -12.42 3.04 14.67
C THR A 209 -13.63 3.74 14.08
N ASN A 210 -14.83 3.34 14.49
CA ASN A 210 -16.06 3.98 14.09
C ASN A 210 -16.92 4.27 15.30
N THR A 211 -17.60 5.41 15.25
CA THR A 211 -18.74 5.62 16.14
C THR A 211 -19.80 4.56 15.81
N PRO A 212 -20.46 3.95 16.82
CA PRO A 212 -21.48 2.93 16.59
C PRO A 212 -22.46 3.35 15.51
N ILE A 213 -22.64 2.50 14.50
CA ILE A 213 -23.50 2.84 13.38
C ILE A 213 -24.94 2.65 13.86
N ASP A 214 -25.69 3.75 13.99
CA ASP A 214 -27.15 3.65 14.18
C ASP A 214 -27.73 2.83 13.02
N ASN A 215 -28.21 1.63 13.34
CA ASN A 215 -28.75 0.63 12.41
C ASN A 215 -29.85 1.17 11.46
N ALA A 216 -30.40 2.36 11.74
CA ALA A 216 -31.38 3.06 10.92
C ALA A 216 -30.81 3.59 9.59
N ASN A 217 -29.50 3.81 9.48
CA ASN A 217 -28.83 4.28 8.27
C ASN A 217 -28.04 3.18 7.54
N ASN A 218 -28.45 1.91 7.70
CA ASN A 218 -28.09 0.83 6.77
C ASN A 218 -28.75 1.07 5.41
N THR A 219 -28.34 2.12 4.70
CA THR A 219 -28.47 2.09 3.25
C THR A 219 -27.44 1.07 2.78
N ASN A 220 -27.94 -0.03 2.22
CA ASN A 220 -27.24 -1.00 1.37
C ASN A 220 -26.62 -0.34 0.12
N SER A 221 -25.97 0.81 0.29
CA SER A 221 -25.23 1.52 -0.72
C SER A 221 -23.82 1.02 -0.65
N ASP A 222 -23.46 0.14 -1.59
CA ASP A 222 -22.10 -0.39 -1.73
C ASP A 222 -21.04 0.72 -1.88
N VAL A 223 -21.45 1.95 -2.18
CA VAL A 223 -20.62 3.16 -2.26
C VAL A 223 -21.06 4.15 -1.19
N ARG A 224 -20.15 4.53 -0.29
CA ARG A 224 -20.44 5.44 0.83
C ARG A 224 -19.67 6.75 0.68
N GLY A 225 -20.39 7.88 0.81
CA GLY A 225 -19.77 9.17 1.06
C GLY A 225 -19.37 9.27 2.53
N LEU A 226 -18.13 9.68 2.82
CA LEU A 226 -17.65 9.84 4.20
C LEU A 226 -18.41 10.98 4.88
N SER A 227 -19.03 10.72 6.03
CA SER A 227 -19.61 11.77 6.87
C SER A 227 -18.53 12.56 7.62
N SER A 228 -18.91 13.67 8.25
CA SER A 228 -17.99 14.42 9.12
C SER A 228 -17.51 13.57 10.29
N GLU A 229 -18.39 12.73 10.84
CA GLU A 229 -18.06 11.79 11.91
C GLU A 229 -17.08 10.72 11.42
N ASP A 230 -17.30 10.15 10.23
CA ASP A 230 -16.39 9.17 9.61
C ASP A 230 -14.96 9.73 9.48
N LEU A 231 -14.84 11.01 9.14
CA LEU A 231 -13.56 11.71 8.95
C LEU A 231 -12.84 12.03 10.27
N LEU A 232 -13.58 12.23 11.36
CA LEU A 232 -13.01 12.55 12.68
C LEU A 232 -12.68 11.32 13.51
N ASN A 233 -13.17 10.14 13.14
CA ASN A 233 -12.80 8.90 13.80
C ASN A 233 -11.28 8.62 13.73
N ASN A 234 -10.75 7.90 14.71
CA ASN A 234 -9.35 7.54 14.75
C ASN A 234 -9.03 6.43 13.75
N SER A 235 -7.83 6.50 13.19
CA SER A 235 -7.24 5.51 12.32
C SER A 235 -5.83 5.17 12.79
N TYR A 236 -5.47 3.90 12.67
CA TYR A 236 -4.17 3.36 13.02
C TYR A 236 -3.47 2.88 11.76
N ASN A 237 -2.26 3.39 11.58
CA ASN A 237 -1.37 3.02 10.50
C ASN A 237 -0.16 2.29 11.09
N PHE A 238 0.35 1.27 10.39
CA PHE A 238 1.63 0.65 10.71
C PHE A 238 2.64 0.91 9.59
N GLY A 239 3.82 1.41 9.94
CA GLY A 239 4.86 1.67 8.97
C GLY A 239 6.23 1.95 9.58
N ALA A 240 7.22 2.05 8.69
CA ALA A 240 8.58 2.44 9.05
C ALA A 240 8.62 3.88 9.61
N ARG A 241 9.44 4.08 10.63
CA ARG A 241 9.83 5.39 11.14
C ARG A 241 11.08 5.83 10.39
N ILE A 242 10.86 6.69 9.40
CA ILE A 242 11.91 7.13 8.49
C ILE A 242 12.58 8.38 9.09
N PRO A 243 13.92 8.42 9.21
CA PRO A 243 14.64 9.62 9.60
C PRO A 243 14.38 10.79 8.64
N GLU A 244 14.51 12.01 9.14
CA GLU A 244 14.46 13.21 8.29
C GLU A 244 15.58 13.15 7.24
N ASN A 245 15.26 13.49 5.97
CA ASN A 245 16.16 13.50 4.81
C ASN A 245 16.61 12.13 4.24
N GLU A 246 15.91 11.04 4.52
CA GLU A 246 16.20 9.76 3.86
C GLU A 246 15.79 9.78 2.37
N ASN A 247 16.72 9.41 1.46
CA ASN A 247 16.44 9.28 0.03
C ASN A 247 15.60 8.00 -0.26
N GLY A 248 14.66 8.09 -1.20
CA GLY A 248 13.81 6.96 -1.64
C GLY A 248 14.55 5.68 -2.05
N ALA A 249 15.74 5.77 -2.65
CA ALA A 249 16.55 4.60 -2.98
C ALA A 249 17.09 3.88 -1.72
N MET A 250 17.56 4.67 -0.74
CA MET A 250 18.04 4.14 0.54
C MET A 250 16.88 3.58 1.37
N TYR A 251 15.72 4.23 1.32
CA TYR A 251 14.48 3.73 1.91
C TYR A 251 14.09 2.35 1.36
N ALA A 252 14.08 2.18 0.05
CA ALA A 252 13.77 0.89 -0.57
C ALA A 252 14.76 -0.21 -0.14
N LEU A 253 16.07 0.10 -0.14
CA LEU A 253 17.11 -0.85 0.25
C LEU A 253 17.01 -1.24 1.73
N LYS A 254 16.97 -0.26 2.64
CA LYS A 254 16.88 -0.52 4.09
C LYS A 254 15.57 -1.22 4.47
N GLY A 255 14.46 -0.85 3.83
CA GLY A 255 13.15 -1.48 4.04
C GLY A 255 13.11 -2.95 3.60
N LEU A 256 13.83 -3.31 2.52
CA LEU A 256 13.94 -4.70 2.07
C LEU A 256 14.66 -5.59 3.09
N PHE A 257 15.63 -5.04 3.83
CA PHE A 257 16.51 -5.80 4.72
C PHE A 257 16.19 -5.70 6.22
N GLY A 258 15.18 -4.94 6.63
CA GLY A 258 14.82 -4.87 8.05
C GLY A 258 15.49 -3.76 8.85
N PHE A 259 16.08 -2.76 8.20
CA PHE A 259 16.91 -1.74 8.88
C PHE A 259 16.15 -0.49 9.35
N TYR A 260 14.82 -0.57 9.43
CA TYR A 260 13.99 0.49 10.02
C TYR A 260 13.28 -0.02 11.25
N ASP A 261 13.11 0.87 12.23
CA ASP A 261 12.13 0.68 13.28
C ASP A 261 10.73 0.96 12.71
N ALA A 262 9.74 0.18 13.12
CA ALA A 262 8.34 0.42 12.81
C ALA A 262 7.47 0.42 14.07
N GLY A 263 6.25 0.93 13.91
CA GLY A 263 5.21 0.82 14.92
C GLY A 263 3.90 1.39 14.44
N PHE A 264 2.89 1.28 15.30
CA PHE A 264 1.59 1.88 15.07
C PHE A 264 1.62 3.39 15.34
N SER A 265 0.95 4.15 14.48
CA SER A 265 0.65 5.57 14.67
C SER A 265 -0.86 5.79 14.59
N GLU A 266 -1.38 6.56 15.53
CA GLU A 266 -2.78 6.95 15.61
C GLU A 266 -2.96 8.37 15.07
N THR A 267 -3.91 8.54 14.15
CA THR A 267 -4.27 9.82 13.56
C THR A 267 -5.76 9.83 13.19
N GLU A 268 -6.37 11.00 13.11
CA GLU A 268 -7.73 11.17 12.60
C GLU A 268 -7.81 10.73 11.12
N PHE A 269 -8.89 10.05 10.77
CA PHE A 269 -9.03 9.41 9.46
C PHE A 269 -8.98 10.43 8.30
N PHE A 270 -9.43 11.67 8.48
CA PHE A 270 -9.34 12.71 7.44
C PHE A 270 -7.90 12.96 6.96
N LYS A 271 -6.89 12.74 7.81
CA LYS A 271 -5.48 12.86 7.43
C LYS A 271 -5.08 11.72 6.50
N GLN A 272 -5.54 10.50 6.77
CA GLN A 272 -5.30 9.35 5.90
C GLN A 272 -6.07 9.47 4.58
N ASP A 273 -7.33 9.92 4.62
CA ASP A 273 -8.11 10.25 3.43
C ASP A 273 -7.41 11.32 2.57
N ALA A 274 -6.88 12.38 3.20
CA ALA A 274 -6.12 13.40 2.49
C ALA A 274 -4.86 12.83 1.78
N VAL A 275 -4.15 11.91 2.43
CA VAL A 275 -2.98 11.25 1.83
C VAL A 275 -3.41 10.31 0.69
N TYR A 276 -4.29 9.35 0.96
CA TYR A 276 -4.56 8.27 0.02
C TYR A 276 -5.58 8.65 -1.05
N SER A 277 -6.73 9.19 -0.66
CA SER A 277 -7.83 9.54 -1.57
C SER A 277 -7.55 10.83 -2.34
N LYS A 278 -7.03 11.87 -1.66
CA LYS A 278 -6.92 13.23 -2.23
C LYS A 278 -5.55 13.59 -2.79
N ASN A 279 -4.47 12.99 -2.31
CA ASN A 279 -3.13 13.23 -2.85
C ASN A 279 -2.69 12.10 -3.79
N GLU A 280 -2.72 10.85 -3.33
CA GLU A 280 -2.31 9.69 -4.13
C GLU A 280 -3.38 9.21 -5.14
N GLN A 281 -4.62 9.69 -5.03
CA GLN A 281 -5.75 9.31 -5.91
C GLN A 281 -6.05 7.80 -5.89
N ARG A 282 -6.03 7.22 -4.69
CA ARG A 282 -6.23 5.79 -4.47
C ARG A 282 -7.63 5.56 -3.97
N ASP A 283 -8.29 4.59 -4.60
CA ASP A 283 -9.54 4.06 -4.14
C ASP A 283 -9.31 3.19 -2.89
N MET A 284 -10.31 3.15 -2.00
CA MET A 284 -10.26 2.37 -0.77
C MET A 284 -11.52 1.50 -0.60
N TRP A 285 -11.40 0.45 0.21
CA TRP A 285 -12.51 -0.40 0.62
C TRP A 285 -12.50 -0.56 2.13
N GLU A 286 -13.58 -0.14 2.79
CA GLU A 286 -13.78 -0.29 4.24
C GLU A 286 -14.54 -1.57 4.53
N TYR A 287 -13.92 -2.48 5.27
CA TYR A 287 -14.47 -3.73 5.77
C TYR A 287 -14.89 -3.51 7.22
N VAL A 288 -16.19 -3.31 7.45
CA VAL A 288 -16.75 -3.17 8.79
C VAL A 288 -16.79 -4.53 9.45
N LEU A 289 -16.14 -4.66 10.61
CA LEU A 289 -16.07 -5.92 11.33
C LEU A 289 -17.33 -6.14 12.17
N ASN A 290 -17.78 -7.37 12.23
CA ASN A 290 -18.88 -7.85 13.08
C ASN A 290 -18.28 -8.47 14.34
N LEU A 291 -18.03 -7.63 15.36
CA LEU A 291 -17.37 -8.03 16.60
C LEU A 291 -18.36 -8.01 17.76
N ASP A 292 -18.18 -8.92 18.71
CA ASP A 292 -18.91 -8.83 19.98
C ASP A 292 -18.36 -7.72 20.89
N THR A 293 -19.03 -7.47 22.02
CA THR A 293 -18.63 -6.41 22.96
C THR A 293 -17.24 -6.65 23.54
N PHE A 294 -16.87 -7.88 23.88
CA PHE A 294 -15.57 -8.18 24.46
C PHE A 294 -14.45 -8.02 23.42
N GLU A 295 -14.65 -8.54 22.21
CA GLU A 295 -13.71 -8.42 21.10
C GLU A 295 -13.48 -6.95 20.70
N THR A 296 -14.55 -6.17 20.64
CA THR A 296 -14.49 -4.73 20.36
C THR A 296 -13.66 -3.99 21.41
N GLN A 297 -13.92 -4.24 22.69
CA GLN A 297 -13.17 -3.62 23.79
C GLN A 297 -11.70 -4.05 23.79
N LEU A 298 -11.46 -5.35 23.56
CA LEU A 298 -10.13 -5.94 23.54
C LEU A 298 -9.27 -5.31 22.44
N LEU A 299 -9.81 -5.14 21.23
CA LEU A 299 -9.07 -4.54 20.12
C LEU A 299 -8.81 -3.04 20.31
N ASN A 300 -9.80 -2.27 20.77
CA ASN A 300 -9.59 -0.83 21.04
C ASN A 300 -8.47 -0.63 22.07
N TYR A 301 -8.48 -1.41 23.15
CA TYR A 301 -7.41 -1.37 24.15
C TYR A 301 -6.08 -1.93 23.63
N HIS A 302 -6.09 -2.96 22.78
CA HIS A 302 -4.86 -3.51 22.24
C HIS A 302 -4.19 -2.54 21.25
N LEU A 303 -4.97 -1.85 20.42
CA LEU A 303 -4.48 -0.75 19.58
C LEU A 303 -3.85 0.36 20.42
N TYR A 304 -4.45 0.69 21.56
CA TYR A 304 -3.88 1.65 22.50
C TYR A 304 -2.52 1.20 23.05
N GLU A 305 -2.39 -0.07 23.48
CA GLU A 305 -1.11 -0.65 23.92
C GLU A 305 -0.06 -0.67 22.81
N ALA A 306 -0.45 -1.08 21.60
CA ALA A 306 0.41 -1.29 20.45
C ALA A 306 1.13 -0.02 19.97
N LYS A 307 0.61 1.18 20.30
CA LYS A 307 1.28 2.47 20.01
C LYS A 307 2.67 2.57 20.63
N SER A 308 2.87 1.93 21.78
CA SER A 308 4.15 1.93 22.50
C SER A 308 5.15 0.90 21.97
N ALA A 309 4.67 -0.11 21.23
CA ALA A 309 5.50 -1.17 20.68
C ALA A 309 6.37 -0.68 19.49
N ARG A 310 7.61 -1.16 19.44
CA ARG A 310 8.53 -1.00 18.29
C ARG A 310 8.91 -2.35 17.73
N PHE A 311 9.12 -2.42 16.41
CA PHE A 311 9.43 -3.66 15.69
C PHE A 311 10.54 -3.44 14.67
N ASP A 312 11.29 -4.49 14.33
CA ASP A 312 12.11 -4.51 13.12
C ASP A 312 11.19 -4.51 11.87
N TYR A 313 11.40 -3.58 10.93
CA TYR A 313 10.51 -3.38 9.78
C TYR A 313 10.99 -4.07 8.51
N TYR A 314 10.31 -5.15 8.13
CA TYR A 314 10.54 -5.83 6.85
C TYR A 314 9.43 -5.51 5.84
N PHE A 315 9.75 -4.66 4.86
CA PHE A 315 8.81 -4.18 3.84
C PHE A 315 8.06 -5.30 3.13
N ILE A 316 8.75 -6.40 2.82
CA ILE A 316 8.18 -7.51 2.06
C ILE A 316 7.46 -8.55 2.92
N LYS A 317 7.57 -8.55 4.25
CA LYS A 317 7.02 -9.63 5.09
C LYS A 317 6.25 -9.16 6.33
N GLN A 318 6.87 -8.34 7.19
CA GLN A 318 6.27 -7.87 8.45
C GLN A 318 5.84 -6.41 8.30
N ASN A 319 4.99 -6.16 7.29
CA ASN A 319 4.49 -4.83 6.93
C ASN A 319 3.08 -4.56 7.50
N CYS A 320 2.44 -3.49 7.02
CA CYS A 320 1.10 -3.07 7.46
C CYS A 320 0.05 -4.17 7.36
N GLY A 321 0.08 -4.99 6.31
CA GLY A 321 -0.85 -6.11 6.14
C GLY A 321 -0.65 -7.17 7.22
N TYR A 322 0.60 -7.57 7.46
CA TYR A 322 0.94 -8.58 8.47
C TYR A 322 0.49 -8.15 9.87
N ARG A 323 0.80 -6.89 10.24
CA ARG A 323 0.46 -6.36 11.58
C ARG A 323 -1.02 -6.12 11.78
N SER A 324 -1.74 -5.73 10.72
CA SER A 324 -3.20 -5.64 10.78
C SER A 324 -3.83 -7.02 10.86
N GLY A 325 -3.23 -8.02 10.19
CA GLY A 325 -3.64 -9.41 10.29
C GLY A 325 -3.52 -9.98 11.70
N GLU A 326 -2.42 -9.71 12.42
CA GLU A 326 -2.25 -10.13 13.83
C GLU A 326 -3.36 -9.61 14.74
N LEU A 327 -3.96 -8.46 14.44
CA LEU A 327 -5.11 -7.95 15.19
C LEU A 327 -6.35 -8.84 14.98
N LEU A 328 -6.57 -9.35 13.77
CA LEU A 328 -7.69 -10.27 13.52
C LEU A 328 -7.49 -11.63 14.21
N GLU A 329 -6.25 -12.12 14.28
CA GLU A 329 -5.91 -13.37 14.97
C GLU A 329 -6.04 -13.26 16.50
N LEU A 330 -6.12 -12.04 17.05
CA LEU A 330 -6.44 -11.80 18.46
C LEU A 330 -7.92 -12.06 18.78
N ILE A 331 -8.83 -11.80 17.84
CA ILE A 331 -10.28 -11.92 18.07
C ILE A 331 -10.93 -13.08 17.34
N SER A 332 -10.22 -13.79 16.47
CA SER A 332 -10.78 -14.92 15.73
C SER A 332 -9.73 -15.99 15.46
N ASP A 333 -10.17 -17.16 15.01
CA ASP A 333 -9.29 -18.29 14.66
C ASP A 333 -8.71 -18.19 13.23
N ILE A 334 -9.00 -17.08 12.53
CA ILE A 334 -8.44 -16.77 11.21
C ILE A 334 -6.92 -16.87 11.22
N LYS A 335 -6.34 -17.30 10.10
CA LYS A 335 -4.90 -17.45 9.91
C LYS A 335 -4.41 -16.48 8.85
N THR A 336 -4.20 -15.24 9.24
CA THR A 336 -3.73 -14.19 8.33
C THR A 336 -2.21 -14.09 8.29
N THR A 337 -1.49 -14.61 9.28
CA THR A 337 -0.05 -14.41 9.42
C THR A 337 0.76 -15.71 9.27
N GLU A 338 0.08 -16.85 9.15
CA GLU A 338 0.65 -18.17 8.84
C GLU A 338 0.73 -18.36 7.32
N ARG A 339 1.82 -17.90 6.68
CA ARG A 339 2.01 -18.02 5.22
C ARG A 339 3.26 -18.82 4.85
N VAL A 340 3.16 -19.57 3.76
CA VAL A 340 4.26 -20.38 3.16
C VAL A 340 5.29 -19.53 2.41
N GLY A 341 4.95 -18.30 2.00
CA GLY A 341 5.76 -17.45 1.12
C GLY A 341 6.61 -16.40 1.86
N PRO A 342 7.73 -15.93 1.26
CA PRO A 342 8.57 -14.88 1.84
C PRO A 342 7.95 -13.48 1.73
N TRP A 343 6.90 -13.33 0.92
CA TRP A 343 6.23 -12.07 0.64
C TRP A 343 4.86 -11.99 1.33
N TYR A 344 4.54 -10.84 1.93
CA TYR A 344 3.25 -10.54 2.52
C TYR A 344 2.65 -9.32 1.82
N ALA A 345 1.67 -9.54 0.94
CA ALA A 345 0.96 -8.46 0.29
C ALA A 345 -0.15 -7.94 1.20
N PRO A 346 -0.36 -6.61 1.31
CA PRO A 346 -1.51 -6.02 2.01
C PRO A 346 -2.85 -6.68 1.69
N ASP A 347 -3.13 -6.98 0.42
CA ASP A 347 -4.37 -7.64 -0.01
C ASP A 347 -4.61 -9.01 0.64
N TYR A 348 -3.55 -9.71 1.08
CA TYR A 348 -3.65 -11.06 1.62
C TYR A 348 -4.51 -11.14 2.90
N VAL A 349 -4.48 -10.10 3.75
CA VAL A 349 -5.30 -10.07 4.97
C VAL A 349 -6.80 -10.10 4.62
N PHE A 350 -7.19 -9.38 3.58
CA PHE A 350 -8.58 -9.32 3.10
C PHE A 350 -8.96 -10.59 2.32
N ASP A 351 -8.02 -11.19 1.59
CA ASP A 351 -8.21 -12.50 0.98
C ASP A 351 -8.54 -13.56 2.03
N GLN A 352 -7.80 -13.59 3.14
CA GLN A 352 -8.06 -14.52 4.25
C GLN A 352 -9.35 -14.21 4.98
N LEU A 353 -9.66 -12.93 5.21
CA LEU A 353 -10.89 -12.50 5.86
C LEU A 353 -12.12 -12.96 5.08
N LEU A 354 -12.16 -12.69 3.78
CA LEU A 354 -13.26 -13.12 2.91
C LEU A 354 -13.33 -14.65 2.71
N GLU A 355 -12.20 -15.36 2.80
CA GLU A 355 -12.17 -16.83 2.74
C GLU A 355 -12.61 -17.48 4.05
N HIS A 356 -12.53 -16.77 5.18
CA HIS A 356 -13.01 -17.23 6.49
C HIS A 356 -14.53 -17.00 6.65
N ASP A 357 -15.05 -15.91 6.08
CA ASP A 357 -16.45 -15.46 6.12
C ASP A 357 -17.45 -16.31 5.29
N ASN A 358 -17.37 -17.64 5.36
CA ASN A 358 -18.20 -18.57 4.57
C ASN A 358 -19.41 -19.13 5.36
N GLY A 359 -19.74 -18.59 6.53
CA GLY A 359 -20.66 -19.20 7.50
C GLY A 359 -21.69 -18.24 8.12
N ALA A 360 -22.39 -18.73 9.16
CA ALA A 360 -23.38 -17.96 9.92
C ALA A 360 -22.76 -16.86 10.82
N ASP A 361 -21.46 -17.00 11.14
CA ASP A 361 -20.68 -16.10 12.00
C ASP A 361 -19.62 -15.35 11.16
N SER A 362 -20.06 -14.53 10.21
CA SER A 362 -19.17 -13.70 9.37
C SER A 362 -18.50 -12.61 10.22
N LEU A 363 -17.17 -12.51 10.14
CA LEU A 363 -16.36 -11.44 10.75
C LEU A 363 -16.53 -10.12 10.01
N VAL A 364 -16.91 -10.12 8.73
CA VAL A 364 -17.26 -8.90 8.00
C VAL A 364 -18.76 -8.68 8.00
N PHE A 365 -19.17 -7.54 8.54
CA PHE A 365 -20.55 -7.06 8.48
C PHE A 365 -20.89 -6.47 7.11
N SER A 366 -20.02 -5.61 6.57
CA SER A 366 -20.21 -4.98 5.26
C SER A 366 -18.90 -4.52 4.63
N VAL A 367 -18.85 -4.47 3.29
CA VAL A 367 -17.73 -3.91 2.53
C VAL A 367 -18.22 -2.67 1.79
N ARG A 368 -17.56 -1.53 2.00
CA ARG A 368 -17.95 -0.23 1.43
C ARG A 368 -16.84 0.33 0.55
N TYR A 369 -17.21 0.69 -0.67
CA TYR A 369 -16.29 1.35 -1.60
C TYR A 369 -16.20 2.85 -1.30
N LEU A 370 -14.96 3.32 -1.13
CA LEU A 370 -14.59 4.71 -0.90
C LEU A 370 -13.80 5.21 -2.13
N PRO A 371 -14.46 5.83 -3.12
CA PRO A 371 -13.80 6.28 -4.34
C PRO A 371 -12.87 7.47 -4.09
N SER A 372 -11.70 7.46 -4.73
CA SER A 372 -10.78 8.59 -4.71
C SER A 372 -11.40 9.87 -5.28
N GLU A 373 -10.82 11.03 -4.95
CA GLU A 373 -11.31 12.32 -5.47
C GLU A 373 -11.27 12.37 -7.02
N GLN A 374 -10.23 11.78 -7.62
CA GLN A 374 -10.14 11.62 -9.08
C GLN A 374 -11.21 10.68 -9.63
N THR A 375 -11.48 9.53 -8.99
CA THR A 375 -12.56 8.63 -9.42
C THR A 375 -13.90 9.36 -9.38
N GLN A 376 -14.19 10.09 -8.30
CA GLN A 376 -15.39 10.89 -8.17
C GLN A 376 -15.50 11.95 -9.28
N LEU A 377 -14.42 12.68 -9.57
CA LEU A 377 -14.38 13.67 -10.65
C LEU A 377 -14.67 13.05 -12.02
N ARG A 378 -14.01 11.93 -12.34
CA ARG A 378 -14.17 11.25 -13.64
C ARG A 378 -15.58 10.73 -13.83
N GLU A 379 -16.11 10.02 -12.84
CA GLU A 379 -17.45 9.39 -12.92
C GLU A 379 -18.57 10.43 -12.92
N LYS A 380 -18.44 11.53 -12.16
CA LYS A 380 -19.42 12.62 -12.18
C LYS A 380 -19.36 13.41 -13.49
N PHE A 381 -18.16 13.66 -14.03
CA PHE A 381 -18.00 14.44 -15.26
C PHE A 381 -18.72 13.80 -16.46
N VAL A 382 -18.58 12.49 -16.64
CA VAL A 382 -19.17 11.79 -17.80
C VAL A 382 -20.70 11.75 -17.76
N GLN A 383 -21.30 11.91 -16.58
CA GLN A 383 -22.75 11.98 -16.37
C GLN A 383 -23.35 13.37 -16.64
N LEU A 384 -22.53 14.43 -16.64
CA LEU A 384 -22.99 15.78 -16.97
C LEU A 384 -23.42 15.88 -18.44
N SER A 385 -24.33 16.81 -18.76
CA SER A 385 -24.73 17.05 -20.15
C SER A 385 -23.54 17.55 -20.98
N LYS A 386 -23.53 17.25 -22.29
CA LYS A 386 -22.44 17.67 -23.20
C LYS A 386 -22.21 19.19 -23.21
N PRO A 387 -23.24 20.06 -23.17
CA PRO A 387 -23.05 21.49 -23.02
C PRO A 387 -22.29 21.86 -21.73
N ILE A 388 -22.67 21.30 -20.59
CA ILE A 388 -22.01 21.57 -19.30
C ILE A 388 -20.55 21.06 -19.32
N GLN A 389 -20.31 19.86 -19.85
CA GLN A 389 -18.95 19.32 -20.02
C GLN A 389 -18.06 20.26 -20.86
N ALA A 390 -18.61 20.83 -21.94
CA ALA A 390 -17.87 21.76 -22.80
C ALA A 390 -17.52 23.06 -22.07
N ILE A 391 -18.45 23.62 -21.29
CA ILE A 391 -18.21 24.82 -20.48
C ILE A 391 -17.17 24.56 -19.40
N ILE A 392 -17.30 23.48 -18.61
CA ILE A 392 -16.31 23.10 -17.59
C ILE A 392 -14.91 22.97 -18.20
N ASN A 393 -14.79 22.23 -19.30
CA ASN A 393 -13.53 22.07 -19.98
C ASN A 393 -12.97 23.38 -20.54
N SER A 394 -13.84 24.29 -21.01
CA SER A 394 -13.41 25.63 -21.43
C SER A 394 -12.81 26.38 -20.24
N VAL A 395 -13.51 26.41 -19.11
CA VAL A 395 -13.04 27.09 -17.88
C VAL A 395 -11.70 26.53 -17.41
N ILE A 396 -11.54 25.20 -17.41
CA ILE A 396 -10.28 24.54 -17.02
C ILE A 396 -9.13 24.92 -17.97
N ARG A 397 -9.37 24.96 -19.29
CA ARG A 397 -8.32 25.29 -20.26
C ARG A 397 -7.93 26.76 -20.26
N THR A 398 -8.92 27.65 -20.13
CA THR A 398 -8.70 29.10 -20.24
C THR A 398 -8.40 29.75 -18.90
N GLU A 399 -8.57 29.03 -17.77
CA GLU A 399 -8.47 29.57 -16.42
C GLU A 399 -9.32 30.85 -16.26
N SER A 400 -10.54 30.82 -16.80
CA SER A 400 -11.46 31.96 -16.83
C SER A 400 -12.89 31.49 -16.61
N THR A 401 -13.61 32.19 -15.75
CA THR A 401 -15.02 31.90 -15.41
C THR A 401 -16.01 32.44 -16.44
N ALA A 402 -15.58 33.25 -17.41
CA ALA A 402 -16.45 33.89 -18.40
C ALA A 402 -17.40 32.92 -19.14
N PRO A 403 -17.00 31.69 -19.52
CA PRO A 403 -17.91 30.73 -20.16
C PRO A 403 -19.13 30.34 -19.32
N LEU A 404 -19.04 30.42 -17.99
CA LEU A 404 -20.13 30.06 -17.06
C LEU A 404 -21.34 30.98 -17.18
N ALA A 405 -21.16 32.21 -17.69
CA ALA A 405 -22.25 33.17 -17.86
C ALA A 405 -23.30 32.71 -18.89
N THR A 406 -22.97 31.73 -19.74
CA THR A 406 -23.87 31.17 -20.76
C THR A 406 -24.85 30.14 -20.21
N LEU A 407 -24.64 29.64 -19.00
CA LEU A 407 -25.47 28.63 -18.35
C LEU A 407 -26.64 29.27 -17.58
N ASN A 408 -27.76 28.54 -17.49
CA ASN A 408 -28.84 28.90 -16.56
C ASN A 408 -28.38 28.72 -15.09
N ALA A 409 -29.18 29.20 -14.12
CA ALA A 409 -28.76 29.21 -12.73
C ALA A 409 -28.43 27.82 -12.15
N ASP A 410 -29.22 26.80 -12.50
CA ASP A 410 -29.07 25.44 -11.97
C ASP A 410 -27.84 24.73 -12.58
N ASP A 411 -27.69 24.80 -13.90
CA ASP A 411 -26.55 24.24 -14.62
C ASP A 411 -25.24 24.95 -14.22
N ARG A 412 -25.31 26.27 -14.00
CA ARG A 412 -24.17 27.06 -13.52
C ARG A 412 -23.77 26.64 -12.10
N ALA A 413 -24.73 26.35 -11.22
CA ALA A 413 -24.43 25.84 -9.88
C ALA A 413 -23.71 24.49 -9.94
N VAL A 414 -24.21 23.54 -10.75
CA VAL A 414 -23.57 22.22 -10.93
C VAL A 414 -22.17 22.35 -11.55
N ALA A 415 -22.00 23.21 -12.55
CA ALA A 415 -20.70 23.45 -13.17
C ALA A 415 -19.70 24.06 -12.19
N LEU A 416 -20.13 25.03 -11.37
CA LEU A 416 -19.31 25.64 -10.32
C LEU A 416 -18.92 24.64 -9.24
N ASP A 417 -19.87 23.83 -8.75
CA ASP A 417 -19.58 22.76 -7.77
C ASP A 417 -18.52 21.81 -8.31
N PHE A 418 -18.61 21.43 -9.60
CA PHE A 418 -17.63 20.55 -10.24
C PHE A 418 -16.26 21.22 -10.35
N LEU A 419 -16.23 22.50 -10.77
CA LEU A 419 -15.00 23.26 -10.92
C LEU A 419 -14.32 23.51 -9.57
N ILE A 420 -15.08 23.70 -8.49
CA ILE A 420 -14.56 23.82 -7.12
C ILE A 420 -13.93 22.51 -6.67
N LEU A 421 -14.59 21.37 -6.93
CA LEU A 421 -14.04 20.04 -6.65
C LEU A 421 -12.75 19.81 -7.46
N HIS A 422 -12.78 20.05 -8.77
CA HIS A 422 -11.61 19.92 -9.64
C HIS A 422 -10.46 20.84 -9.20
N ARG A 423 -10.76 22.07 -8.78
CA ARG A 423 -9.73 23.00 -8.32
C ARG A 423 -9.14 22.57 -6.98
N THR A 424 -9.95 21.98 -6.10
CA THR A 424 -9.47 21.38 -4.84
C THR A 424 -8.50 20.25 -5.14
N TYR A 425 -8.85 19.35 -6.07
CA TYR A 425 -7.96 18.30 -6.58
C TYR A 425 -6.64 18.86 -7.14
N LYS A 426 -6.68 19.95 -7.92
CA LYS A 426 -5.45 20.56 -8.45
C LYS A 426 -4.59 21.18 -7.35
N ILE A 427 -5.19 21.79 -6.33
CA ILE A 427 -4.46 22.37 -5.19
C ILE A 427 -3.74 21.29 -4.37
N THR A 428 -4.29 20.07 -4.24
CA THR A 428 -3.59 18.99 -3.53
C THR A 428 -2.34 18.52 -4.26
N GLN A 429 -2.31 18.64 -5.59
CA GLN A 429 -1.14 18.30 -6.42
C GLN A 429 -0.12 19.46 -6.47
N ASP A 430 -0.61 20.70 -6.58
CA ASP A 430 0.21 21.91 -6.71
C ASP A 430 -0.48 23.13 -6.06
N ASN A 431 -0.04 23.48 -4.86
CA ASN A 431 -0.66 24.53 -4.05
C ASN A 431 -0.03 25.91 -4.30
N THR A 432 -0.48 26.60 -5.35
CA THR A 432 -0.03 27.97 -5.67
C THR A 432 -1.09 29.02 -5.35
N LEU A 433 -0.66 30.26 -5.10
CA LEU A 433 -1.57 31.40 -4.88
C LEU A 433 -2.55 31.60 -6.05
N LYS A 434 -2.12 31.31 -7.30
CA LYS A 434 -2.98 31.39 -8.47
C LYS A 434 -4.14 30.38 -8.40
N GLN A 435 -3.85 29.14 -7.99
CA GLN A 435 -4.88 28.10 -7.83
C GLN A 435 -5.88 28.47 -6.73
N GLN A 436 -5.39 29.01 -5.60
CA GLN A 436 -6.22 29.47 -4.50
C GLN A 436 -7.11 30.65 -4.91
N ALA A 437 -6.56 31.65 -5.60
CA ALA A 437 -7.32 32.80 -6.09
C ALA A 437 -8.44 32.39 -7.06
N PHE A 438 -8.14 31.48 -8.00
CA PHE A 438 -9.14 30.97 -8.93
C PHE A 438 -10.24 30.16 -8.21
N LYS A 439 -9.87 29.35 -7.21
CA LYS A 439 -10.86 28.66 -6.35
C LYS A 439 -11.77 29.66 -5.63
N SER A 440 -11.21 30.74 -5.07
CA SER A 440 -11.98 31.79 -4.40
C SER A 440 -12.95 32.51 -5.35
N GLU A 441 -12.55 32.74 -6.60
CA GLU A 441 -13.43 33.29 -7.63
C GLU A 441 -14.62 32.37 -7.93
N LEU A 442 -14.36 31.07 -8.12
CA LEU A 442 -15.42 30.06 -8.32
C LEU A 442 -16.38 29.99 -7.12
N LEU A 443 -15.84 29.98 -5.89
CA LEU A 443 -16.63 29.98 -4.67
C LEU A 443 -17.51 31.23 -4.55
N SER A 444 -16.96 32.41 -4.85
CA SER A 444 -17.71 33.67 -4.83
C SER A 444 -18.92 33.63 -5.77
N GLN A 445 -18.73 33.16 -7.01
CA GLN A 445 -19.84 32.98 -7.95
C GLN A 445 -20.85 31.93 -7.48
N ARG A 446 -20.39 30.86 -6.82
CA ARG A 446 -21.25 29.80 -6.31
C ARG A 446 -22.13 30.28 -5.16
N PHE A 447 -21.62 31.12 -4.27
CA PHE A 447 -22.38 31.71 -3.16
C PHE A 447 -23.48 32.67 -3.60
N ALA A 448 -23.38 33.24 -4.80
CA ALA A 448 -24.42 34.11 -5.37
C ALA A 448 -25.63 33.34 -5.94
N LEU A 449 -25.60 32.00 -5.93
CA LEU A 449 -26.66 31.13 -6.45
C LEU A 449 -27.40 30.43 -5.31
N PRO A 450 -28.66 30.01 -5.52
CA PRO A 450 -29.37 29.16 -4.57
C PRO A 450 -28.59 27.90 -4.19
N ALA A 451 -28.94 27.32 -3.04
CA ALA A 451 -28.42 26.01 -2.65
C ALA A 451 -28.73 24.98 -3.74
N SER A 452 -27.75 24.17 -4.11
CA SER A 452 -27.87 23.10 -5.10
C SER A 452 -27.09 21.90 -4.61
N ASN A 453 -27.64 20.72 -4.81
CA ASN A 453 -27.04 19.44 -4.52
C ASN A 453 -26.93 18.56 -5.77
N GLY A 454 -27.11 19.13 -6.97
CA GLY A 454 -27.16 18.37 -8.22
C GLY A 454 -25.90 17.53 -8.46
N LEU A 455 -24.71 18.09 -8.18
CA LEU A 455 -23.46 17.33 -8.30
C LEU A 455 -23.29 16.27 -7.20
N ALA A 456 -23.77 16.54 -5.99
CA ALA A 456 -23.68 15.62 -4.87
C ALA A 456 -24.56 14.37 -5.08
N GLN A 457 -25.70 14.53 -5.77
CA GLN A 457 -26.63 13.44 -6.10
C GLN A 457 -26.14 12.53 -7.24
N LEU A 458 -25.15 12.95 -8.03
CA LEU A 458 -24.61 12.09 -9.09
C LEU A 458 -23.91 10.86 -8.48
N PRO A 459 -24.38 9.63 -8.78
CA PRO A 459 -23.82 8.44 -8.18
C PRO A 459 -22.43 8.14 -8.73
N VAL A 460 -21.58 7.54 -7.89
CA VAL A 460 -20.35 6.90 -8.33
C VAL A 460 -20.62 5.39 -8.37
N PRO A 461 -20.40 4.70 -9.51
CA PRO A 461 -20.61 3.27 -9.58
C PRO A 461 -19.74 2.51 -8.57
N ASN A 462 -20.31 1.47 -7.94
CA ASN A 462 -19.54 0.59 -7.08
C ASN A 462 -18.42 -0.11 -7.85
N LYS A 463 -17.27 -0.28 -7.20
CA LYS A 463 -16.14 -1.07 -7.67
C LYS A 463 -15.90 -2.22 -6.69
N PRO A 464 -15.99 -3.49 -7.14
CA PRO A 464 -15.72 -4.65 -6.30
C PRO A 464 -14.34 -4.57 -5.66
N SER A 465 -14.20 -5.10 -4.44
CA SER A 465 -12.92 -5.08 -3.75
C SER A 465 -11.86 -5.92 -4.48
N PRO A 466 -10.60 -5.46 -4.55
CA PRO A 466 -9.48 -6.23 -5.09
C PRO A 466 -9.23 -7.56 -4.39
N ALA A 467 -9.69 -7.75 -3.14
CA ALA A 467 -9.60 -9.02 -2.41
C ALA A 467 -10.52 -10.13 -2.98
N LEU A 468 -11.41 -9.80 -3.93
CA LEU A 468 -12.16 -10.80 -4.70
C LEU A 468 -11.34 -11.35 -5.88
N SER A 469 -10.21 -10.72 -6.22
CA SER A 469 -9.27 -11.22 -7.23
C SER A 469 -8.55 -12.48 -6.73
N ASN A 470 -7.83 -13.12 -7.65
CA ASN A 470 -6.80 -14.10 -7.31
C ASN A 470 -5.79 -13.53 -6.29
N LYS A 471 -5.27 -14.41 -5.41
CA LYS A 471 -4.11 -14.12 -4.53
C LYS A 471 -2.89 -13.65 -5.33
N THR A 472 -1.91 -13.06 -4.64
CA THR A 472 -0.81 -12.34 -5.29
C THR A 472 0.42 -13.17 -5.57
N THR A 473 0.65 -14.31 -4.90
CA THR A 473 1.77 -15.20 -5.25
C THR A 473 1.25 -16.25 -6.23
N GLN A 474 2.03 -16.55 -7.26
CA GLN A 474 1.59 -17.39 -8.36
C GLN A 474 2.63 -18.44 -8.70
N THR A 475 2.15 -19.67 -8.91
CA THR A 475 2.92 -20.74 -9.55
C THR A 475 2.31 -21.00 -10.92
N THR A 476 3.17 -21.12 -11.93
CA THR A 476 2.77 -21.36 -13.30
C THR A 476 3.39 -22.65 -13.83
N VAL A 477 2.63 -23.39 -14.61
CA VAL A 477 3.13 -24.53 -15.40
C VAL A 477 2.72 -24.28 -16.83
N VAL A 478 3.68 -24.21 -17.75
CA VAL A 478 3.45 -23.96 -19.17
C VAL A 478 3.96 -25.15 -19.96
N LEU A 479 3.13 -25.71 -20.83
CA LEU A 479 3.47 -26.81 -21.71
C LEU A 479 3.32 -26.36 -23.16
N SER A 480 4.38 -26.52 -23.95
CA SER A 480 4.34 -26.42 -25.41
C SER A 480 4.92 -27.70 -26.03
N GLU A 481 4.92 -27.79 -27.36
CA GLU A 481 5.46 -28.96 -28.06
C GLU A 481 6.94 -29.22 -27.75
N GLU A 482 7.73 -28.18 -27.54
CA GLU A 482 9.19 -28.28 -27.39
C GLU A 482 9.69 -28.19 -25.94
N ARG A 483 8.86 -27.68 -25.01
CA ARG A 483 9.30 -27.40 -23.64
C ARG A 483 8.18 -27.48 -22.60
N ALA A 484 8.58 -27.80 -21.38
CA ALA A 484 7.79 -27.59 -20.16
C ALA A 484 8.44 -26.48 -19.33
N GLU A 485 7.68 -25.53 -18.81
CA GLU A 485 8.18 -24.44 -17.96
C GLU A 485 7.43 -24.41 -16.64
N VAL A 486 8.16 -24.18 -15.55
CA VAL A 486 7.59 -23.95 -14.22
C VAL A 486 8.05 -22.58 -13.74
N GLY A 487 7.10 -21.71 -13.39
CA GLY A 487 7.36 -20.38 -12.90
C GLY A 487 6.88 -20.17 -11.46
N LEU A 488 7.58 -19.31 -10.73
CA LEU A 488 7.17 -18.77 -9.45
C LEU A 488 7.26 -17.25 -9.51
N SER A 489 6.14 -16.57 -9.25
CA SER A 489 6.04 -15.12 -9.11
C SER A 489 5.68 -14.78 -7.66
N LEU A 490 6.52 -13.99 -6.99
CA LEU A 490 6.28 -13.63 -5.58
C LEU A 490 5.11 -12.65 -5.43
N PHE A 491 4.95 -11.73 -6.38
CA PHE A 491 3.83 -10.81 -6.45
C PHE A 491 3.39 -10.58 -7.90
N VAL A 492 2.11 -10.79 -8.18
CA VAL A 492 1.49 -10.51 -9.47
C VAL A 492 0.08 -9.91 -9.32
N LYS A 493 -0.17 -8.85 -10.08
CA LYS A 493 -1.49 -8.27 -10.38
C LYS A 493 -1.61 -8.20 -11.90
N ASP A 494 -2.25 -9.23 -12.45
CA ASP A 494 -2.42 -9.40 -13.89
C ASP A 494 -3.71 -8.68 -14.37
N PRO A 495 -3.65 -7.82 -15.40
CA PRO A 495 -4.83 -7.15 -15.95
C PRO A 495 -5.90 -8.11 -16.49
N LEU A 496 -5.52 -9.35 -16.80
CA LEU A 496 -6.42 -10.40 -17.30
C LEU A 496 -7.21 -11.11 -16.20
N ASN A 497 -6.82 -10.97 -14.94
CA ASN A 497 -7.54 -11.58 -13.83
C ASN A 497 -8.88 -10.87 -13.56
N ALA A 498 -9.82 -11.60 -12.95
CA ALA A 498 -11.08 -11.00 -12.49
C ALA A 498 -10.79 -9.99 -11.37
N HIS A 499 -11.62 -8.95 -11.27
CA HIS A 499 -11.52 -7.89 -10.24
C HIS A 499 -10.20 -7.07 -10.22
N THR A 500 -9.34 -7.20 -11.23
CA THR A 500 -8.17 -6.30 -11.43
C THR A 500 -8.48 -5.16 -12.41
N ASP A 501 -7.65 -4.11 -12.39
CA ASP A 501 -7.71 -3.02 -13.37
C ASP A 501 -7.11 -3.48 -14.71
N ILE A 502 -7.87 -3.40 -15.83
CA ILE A 502 -7.43 -3.88 -17.15
C ILE A 502 -6.24 -3.07 -17.73
N ASP A 503 -6.09 -1.85 -17.25
CA ASP A 503 -5.11 -0.84 -17.63
C ASP A 503 -3.84 -0.86 -16.77
N LYS A 504 -3.75 -1.77 -15.80
CA LYS A 504 -2.60 -1.89 -14.91
C LYS A 504 -2.00 -3.28 -14.97
N ARG A 505 -0.68 -3.34 -15.06
CA ARG A 505 0.11 -4.56 -14.84
C ARG A 505 1.11 -4.29 -13.74
N PHE A 506 1.23 -5.23 -12.81
CA PHE A 506 2.31 -5.20 -11.84
C PHE A 506 2.76 -6.62 -11.50
N GLU A 507 4.03 -6.92 -11.76
CA GLU A 507 4.66 -8.18 -11.39
C GLU A 507 6.04 -7.88 -10.77
N ALA A 508 6.37 -8.57 -9.67
CA ALA A 508 7.63 -8.42 -8.98
C ALA A 508 8.21 -9.78 -8.58
N VAL A 509 9.48 -9.96 -8.93
CA VAL A 509 10.28 -11.17 -8.65
C VAL A 509 9.59 -12.45 -9.16
N LYS A 510 9.70 -12.68 -10.47
CA LYS A 510 9.34 -13.94 -11.13
C LYS A 510 10.59 -14.66 -11.60
N ALA A 511 10.64 -15.97 -11.42
CA ALA A 511 11.64 -16.85 -12.00
C ALA A 511 10.96 -18.03 -12.71
N SER A 512 11.40 -18.34 -13.93
CA SER A 512 10.83 -19.43 -14.74
C SER A 512 11.92 -20.39 -15.19
N LEU A 513 11.74 -21.68 -14.91
CA LEU A 513 12.64 -22.75 -15.31
C LEU A 513 11.99 -23.56 -16.42
N GLY A 514 12.61 -23.58 -17.60
CA GLY A 514 12.18 -24.36 -18.74
C GLY A 514 13.02 -25.62 -18.92
N TYR A 515 12.37 -26.75 -19.13
CA TYR A 515 12.97 -27.99 -19.60
C TYR A 515 12.71 -28.15 -21.10
N SER A 516 13.78 -28.18 -21.90
CA SER A 516 13.68 -28.46 -23.33
C SER A 516 13.64 -29.96 -23.59
N PHE A 517 12.63 -30.43 -24.32
CA PHE A 517 12.53 -31.84 -24.70
C PHE A 517 13.56 -32.24 -25.76
N ASN A 518 14.00 -31.29 -26.59
CA ASN A 518 14.99 -31.55 -27.63
C ASN A 518 16.39 -31.73 -27.03
N VAL A 519 16.78 -30.83 -26.12
CA VAL A 519 18.16 -30.78 -25.56
C VAL A 519 18.25 -31.47 -24.19
N HIS A 520 17.13 -31.86 -23.59
CA HIS A 520 17.04 -32.55 -22.29
C HIS A 520 17.70 -31.78 -21.14
N GLN A 521 17.61 -30.44 -21.18
CA GLN A 521 18.26 -29.56 -20.21
C GLN A 521 17.29 -28.56 -19.60
N TRP A 522 17.50 -28.27 -18.32
CA TRP A 522 16.85 -27.17 -17.61
C TRP A 522 17.59 -25.87 -17.83
N THR A 523 16.84 -24.81 -18.09
CA THR A 523 17.37 -23.46 -18.26
C THR A 523 16.47 -22.46 -17.54
N LEU A 524 17.05 -21.42 -16.95
CA LEU A 524 16.27 -20.27 -16.50
C LEU A 524 15.80 -19.50 -17.75
N THR A 525 14.53 -19.64 -18.11
CA THR A 525 13.98 -19.05 -19.34
C THR A 525 13.77 -17.55 -19.19
N ASP A 526 13.31 -17.13 -18.01
CA ASP A 526 12.97 -15.75 -17.72
C ASP A 526 13.12 -15.45 -16.23
N PHE A 527 13.69 -14.30 -15.92
CA PHE A 527 13.70 -13.71 -14.59
C PHE A 527 13.21 -12.28 -14.70
N VAL A 528 12.07 -11.96 -14.08
CA VAL A 528 11.53 -10.61 -14.00
C VAL A 528 11.78 -10.10 -12.59
N PHE A 529 12.58 -9.04 -12.46
CA PHE A 529 12.69 -8.35 -11.18
C PHE A 529 11.48 -7.45 -10.97
N LEU A 530 11.09 -6.69 -12.00
CA LEU A 530 9.97 -5.75 -11.96
C LEU A 530 9.34 -5.62 -13.36
N ASP A 531 8.01 -5.67 -13.44
CA ASP A 531 7.21 -5.30 -14.62
C ASP A 531 6.02 -4.45 -14.16
N MET A 532 6.03 -3.17 -14.52
CA MET A 532 5.00 -2.20 -14.19
C MET A 532 4.49 -1.53 -15.47
N GLN A 533 3.18 -1.45 -15.63
CA GLN A 533 2.55 -0.75 -16.74
C GLN A 533 1.29 -0.04 -16.28
N GLN A 534 1.14 1.22 -16.69
CA GLN A 534 -0.04 2.04 -16.48
C GLN A 534 -0.48 2.59 -17.84
N ILE A 535 -1.67 2.20 -18.28
CA ILE A 535 -2.27 2.65 -19.54
C ILE A 535 -3.33 3.72 -19.26
N GLU A 536 -3.05 4.96 -19.65
CA GLU A 536 -3.99 6.07 -19.55
C GLU A 536 -5.00 6.08 -20.70
N ASP A 537 -6.24 6.46 -20.40
CA ASP A 537 -7.35 6.49 -21.37
C ASP A 537 -7.46 7.85 -22.06
N LEU A 538 -7.02 7.93 -23.33
CA LEU A 538 -7.13 9.12 -24.17
C LEU A 538 -8.57 9.57 -24.44
N ARG A 539 -9.55 8.67 -24.27
CA ARG A 539 -10.96 9.01 -24.46
C ARG A 539 -11.54 9.78 -23.27
N GLN A 540 -10.77 9.94 -22.19
CA GLN A 540 -11.15 10.80 -21.09
C GLN A 540 -11.36 12.24 -21.59
N THR A 541 -12.59 12.72 -21.47
CA THR A 541 -12.99 14.03 -21.99
C THR A 541 -12.71 15.18 -21.01
N LEU A 542 -12.44 14.88 -19.73
CA LEU A 542 -12.10 15.89 -18.74
C LEU A 542 -10.72 16.51 -19.02
N SER A 543 -10.67 17.84 -19.10
CA SER A 543 -9.44 18.58 -19.35
C SER A 543 -8.48 18.50 -18.16
N GLY A 544 -7.17 18.39 -18.43
CA GLY A 544 -6.12 18.37 -17.39
C GLY A 544 -5.83 16.99 -16.77
N GLU A 545 -6.46 15.93 -17.29
CA GLU A 545 -6.18 14.54 -16.91
C GLU A 545 -4.93 13.99 -17.61
N PRO A 546 -4.18 13.05 -16.97
CA PRO A 546 -3.06 12.37 -17.61
C PRO A 546 -3.48 11.66 -18.90
N LYS A 547 -2.66 11.80 -19.94
CA LYS A 547 -2.86 11.15 -21.25
C LYS A 547 -1.71 10.24 -21.67
N LEU A 548 -0.58 10.32 -20.97
CA LEU A 548 0.62 9.57 -21.27
C LEU A 548 0.62 8.28 -20.43
N SER A 549 0.60 7.16 -21.13
CA SER A 549 0.85 5.83 -20.55
C SER A 549 2.34 5.60 -20.40
N TRP A 550 2.72 4.75 -19.46
CA TRP A 550 4.12 4.42 -19.21
C TRP A 550 4.29 2.95 -18.83
N GLN A 551 5.49 2.42 -19.09
CA GLN A 551 5.88 1.10 -18.60
C GLN A 551 7.35 1.06 -18.22
N LEU A 552 7.67 0.20 -17.24
CA LEU A 552 9.01 -0.08 -16.78
C LEU A 552 9.14 -1.59 -16.58
N LYS A 553 10.14 -2.21 -17.21
CA LYS A 553 10.45 -3.64 -17.07
C LYS A 553 11.93 -3.84 -16.84
N THR A 554 12.30 -4.73 -15.93
CA THR A 554 13.69 -5.12 -15.74
C THR A 554 13.80 -6.56 -15.26
N GLY A 555 14.86 -7.23 -15.68
CA GLY A 555 15.06 -8.63 -15.42
C GLY A 555 16.24 -9.19 -16.21
N ALA A 556 16.24 -10.49 -16.40
CA ALA A 556 17.18 -11.20 -17.26
C ALA A 556 16.42 -12.24 -18.09
N ARG A 557 16.63 -12.23 -19.40
CA ARG A 557 15.93 -13.13 -20.35
C ARG A 557 16.85 -13.56 -21.48
N THR A 558 16.41 -14.47 -22.32
CA THR A 558 17.11 -14.74 -23.58
C THR A 558 17.00 -13.52 -24.50
N ASP A 559 18.13 -13.03 -25.00
CA ASP A 559 18.17 -11.94 -25.96
C ASP A 559 17.58 -12.37 -27.31
N MET A 560 16.65 -11.57 -27.85
CA MET A 560 15.93 -11.94 -29.07
C MET A 560 16.80 -11.89 -30.32
N PHE A 561 17.89 -11.11 -30.32
CA PHE A 561 18.73 -10.92 -31.51
C PHE A 561 19.99 -11.79 -31.50
N THR A 562 20.58 -12.05 -30.33
CA THR A 562 21.80 -12.87 -30.21
C THR A 562 21.50 -14.31 -29.77
N GLY A 563 20.33 -14.56 -29.18
CA GLY A 563 20.01 -15.85 -28.57
C GLY A 563 20.77 -16.13 -27.26
N ASN A 564 21.57 -15.17 -26.77
CA ASN A 564 22.29 -15.33 -25.52
C ASN A 564 21.32 -15.41 -24.35
N ARG A 565 21.55 -16.37 -23.46
CA ARG A 565 20.67 -16.63 -22.31
C ARG A 565 21.02 -15.73 -21.14
N HIS A 566 20.01 -15.43 -20.33
CA HIS A 566 20.14 -14.69 -19.07
C HIS A 566 20.73 -13.27 -19.23
N SER A 567 20.49 -12.63 -20.38
CA SER A 567 20.91 -11.27 -20.65
C SER A 567 20.10 -10.30 -19.77
N PRO A 568 20.73 -9.57 -18.84
CA PRO A 568 20.07 -8.53 -18.07
C PRO A 568 19.58 -7.41 -18.98
N TYR A 569 18.42 -6.85 -18.65
CA TYR A 569 17.83 -5.74 -19.38
C TYR A 569 17.08 -4.77 -18.47
N ALA A 570 16.96 -3.54 -18.95
CA ALA A 570 16.05 -2.52 -18.44
C ALA A 570 15.30 -1.91 -19.63
N GLN A 571 13.98 -1.86 -19.55
CA GLN A 571 13.11 -1.31 -20.56
C GLN A 571 12.23 -0.23 -19.95
N ALA A 572 12.15 0.92 -20.61
CA ALA A 572 11.20 1.96 -20.32
C ALA A 572 10.35 2.23 -21.58
N GLY A 573 9.08 2.57 -21.40
CA GLY A 573 8.21 2.89 -22.51
C GLY A 573 7.20 3.98 -22.18
N VAL A 574 6.80 4.69 -23.23
CA VAL A 574 5.78 5.74 -23.18
C VAL A 574 4.77 5.52 -24.29
N GLY A 575 3.52 5.88 -24.05
CA GLY A 575 2.47 5.61 -25.03
C GLY A 575 1.12 6.15 -24.64
N ALA A 576 0.08 5.53 -25.15
CA ALA A 576 -1.30 5.91 -24.87
C ALA A 576 -2.27 4.75 -25.08
N GLY A 577 -3.43 4.81 -24.42
CA GLY A 577 -4.50 3.84 -24.61
C GLY A 577 -5.88 4.46 -24.78
N ALA A 578 -6.87 3.62 -25.06
CA ALA A 578 -8.26 3.98 -25.20
C ALA A 578 -9.15 2.86 -24.67
N LYS A 579 -10.05 3.19 -23.74
CA LYS A 579 -11.04 2.23 -23.20
C LYS A 579 -12.33 2.27 -24.03
N PHE A 580 -12.89 1.11 -24.35
CA PHE A 580 -14.18 0.97 -25.02
C PHE A 580 -15.17 0.25 -24.09
N GLY A 581 -15.95 1.06 -23.37
CA GLY A 581 -16.74 0.56 -22.24
C GLY A 581 -15.85 0.10 -21.09
N LYS A 582 -16.37 -0.81 -20.26
CA LYS A 582 -15.64 -1.34 -19.08
C LYS A 582 -14.78 -2.58 -19.38
N HIS A 583 -14.84 -3.09 -20.61
CA HIS A 583 -14.39 -4.45 -20.93
C HIS A 583 -13.26 -4.51 -21.95
N ILE A 584 -12.98 -3.43 -22.69
CA ILE A 584 -12.03 -3.44 -23.79
C ILE A 584 -11.06 -2.27 -23.63
N LEU A 585 -9.77 -2.54 -23.77
CA LEU A 585 -8.70 -1.55 -23.76
C LEU A 585 -7.77 -1.80 -24.95
N GLY A 586 -7.62 -0.81 -25.83
CA GLY A 586 -6.56 -0.78 -26.83
C GLY A 586 -5.44 0.15 -26.39
N TYR A 587 -4.19 -0.17 -26.71
CA TYR A 587 -3.04 0.68 -26.37
C TYR A 587 -1.89 0.56 -27.37
N GLY A 588 -1.05 1.59 -27.40
CA GLY A 588 0.19 1.63 -28.16
C GLY A 588 1.31 2.26 -27.34
N MET A 589 2.49 1.66 -27.36
CA MET A 589 3.68 2.08 -26.61
C MET A 589 4.90 2.13 -27.52
N VAL A 590 5.79 3.08 -27.27
CA VAL A 590 7.15 3.11 -27.79
C VAL A 590 8.08 2.77 -26.63
N ASN A 591 8.91 1.76 -26.83
CA ASN A 591 9.79 1.17 -25.83
C ASN A 591 11.25 1.39 -26.21
N ALA A 592 12.07 1.74 -25.22
CA ALA A 592 13.52 1.71 -25.30
C ALA A 592 14.04 0.66 -24.32
N THR A 593 14.90 -0.25 -24.78
CA THR A 593 15.50 -1.29 -23.95
C THR A 593 17.01 -1.15 -23.96
N VAL A 594 17.64 -1.23 -22.80
CA VAL A 594 19.10 -1.30 -22.63
C VAL A 594 19.46 -2.68 -22.09
N HIS A 595 20.55 -3.24 -22.60
CA HIS A 595 21.01 -4.60 -22.26
C HIS A 595 22.54 -4.73 -22.38
N ASP A 596 23.12 -5.80 -21.82
CA ASP A 596 24.57 -6.05 -21.82
C ASP A 596 25.10 -6.68 -23.13
N GLN A 597 24.22 -6.96 -24.09
CA GLN A 597 24.56 -7.59 -25.37
C GLN A 597 25.13 -6.61 -26.41
N ASP A 598 25.71 -7.14 -27.49
CA ASP A 598 26.21 -6.38 -28.65
C ASP A 598 25.18 -5.35 -29.12
N ARG A 599 25.65 -4.10 -29.26
CA ARG A 599 24.85 -2.90 -29.52
C ARG A 599 23.74 -2.73 -28.48
N HIS A 600 24.13 -2.21 -27.33
CA HIS A 600 23.44 -2.16 -26.03
C HIS A 600 22.02 -1.57 -25.96
N ALA A 601 21.38 -1.23 -27.08
CA ALA A 601 20.08 -0.59 -27.09
C ALA A 601 19.16 -1.08 -28.23
N ASP A 602 17.89 -1.26 -27.89
CA ASP A 602 16.79 -1.58 -28.80
C ASP A 602 15.68 -0.52 -28.71
N ILE A 603 15.06 -0.22 -29.85
CA ILE A 603 13.83 0.57 -29.92
C ILE A 603 12.71 -0.33 -30.43
N GLY A 604 11.56 -0.33 -29.76
CA GLY A 604 10.41 -1.12 -30.17
C GLY A 604 9.09 -0.37 -30.09
N ILE A 605 8.11 -0.87 -30.82
CA ILE A 605 6.71 -0.43 -30.77
C ILE A 605 5.88 -1.62 -30.30
N GLU A 606 5.04 -1.41 -29.30
CA GLU A 606 4.09 -2.41 -28.78
C GLU A 606 2.67 -1.90 -29.01
N LEU A 607 1.84 -2.71 -29.67
CA LEU A 607 0.40 -2.51 -29.79
C LEU A 607 -0.31 -3.60 -29.01
N GLY A 608 -1.31 -3.24 -28.21
CA GLY A 608 -2.03 -4.21 -27.38
C GLY A 608 -3.53 -3.99 -27.39
N LEU A 609 -4.26 -5.09 -27.29
CA LEU A 609 -5.71 -5.13 -27.15
C LEU A 609 -6.07 -6.12 -26.05
N ARG A 610 -6.68 -5.62 -24.98
CA ARG A 610 -7.17 -6.42 -23.86
C ARG A 610 -8.69 -6.43 -23.85
N MET A 611 -9.26 -7.60 -23.61
CA MET A 611 -10.68 -7.80 -23.42
C MET A 611 -10.93 -8.60 -22.15
N LYS A 612 -11.88 -8.18 -21.32
CA LYS A 612 -12.23 -8.88 -20.08
C LYS A 612 -13.73 -8.89 -19.83
N ARG A 613 -14.31 -10.07 -19.67
CA ARG A 613 -15.71 -10.27 -19.33
C ARG A 613 -15.89 -11.49 -18.43
N ASN A 614 -16.41 -11.27 -17.22
CA ASN A 614 -16.65 -12.33 -16.24
C ASN A 614 -15.37 -13.17 -16.01
N ASN A 615 -15.47 -14.47 -16.21
CA ASN A 615 -14.40 -15.45 -16.00
C ASN A 615 -13.47 -15.61 -17.21
N GLN A 616 -13.66 -14.82 -18.27
CA GLN A 616 -12.90 -14.89 -19.52
C GLN A 616 -12.20 -13.58 -19.82
N SER A 617 -10.98 -13.69 -20.33
CA SER A 617 -10.23 -12.53 -20.81
C SER A 617 -9.26 -12.92 -21.91
N ALA A 618 -8.87 -11.94 -22.70
CA ALA A 618 -7.95 -12.10 -23.81
C ALA A 618 -6.99 -10.91 -23.90
N GLU A 619 -5.77 -11.17 -24.33
CA GLU A 619 -4.79 -10.16 -24.71
C GLU A 619 -4.20 -10.53 -26.06
N LEU A 620 -4.30 -9.62 -27.03
CA LEU A 620 -3.54 -9.65 -28.26
C LEU A 620 -2.49 -8.55 -28.19
N SER A 621 -1.22 -8.90 -28.31
CA SER A 621 -0.12 -7.94 -28.36
C SER A 621 0.74 -8.16 -29.60
N TYR A 622 1.15 -7.08 -30.25
CA TYR A 622 2.13 -7.08 -31.34
C TYR A 622 3.29 -6.19 -30.93
N VAL A 623 4.52 -6.70 -31.03
CA VAL A 623 5.75 -5.98 -30.71
C VAL A 623 6.69 -6.07 -31.90
N THR A 624 7.11 -4.94 -32.44
CA THR A 624 8.24 -4.84 -33.37
C THR A 624 9.42 -4.24 -32.61
N SER A 625 10.62 -4.83 -32.72
CA SER A 625 11.84 -4.33 -32.09
C SER A 625 12.97 -4.22 -33.09
N LYS A 626 13.76 -3.14 -33.02
CA LYS A 626 14.91 -2.89 -33.89
C LYS A 626 16.16 -2.64 -33.06
N ARG A 627 17.22 -3.39 -33.38
CA ARG A 627 18.59 -3.13 -32.94
C ARG A 627 19.39 -2.53 -34.09
N GLU A 628 20.28 -1.59 -33.79
CA GLU A 628 21.14 -0.97 -34.79
C GLU A 628 21.87 -2.05 -35.60
N GLY A 629 21.82 -1.97 -36.94
CA GLY A 629 22.49 -2.92 -37.86
C GLY A 629 22.02 -4.37 -37.80
N ARG A 630 20.86 -4.66 -37.20
CA ARG A 630 20.19 -5.96 -37.29
C ARG A 630 18.81 -5.82 -37.95
N ALA A 631 18.28 -6.91 -38.50
CA ALA A 631 16.88 -6.98 -38.94
C ALA A 631 15.91 -6.66 -37.80
N ALA A 632 14.70 -6.19 -38.12
CA ALA A 632 13.70 -6.01 -37.05
C ALA A 632 13.14 -7.38 -36.66
N ILE A 633 12.70 -7.51 -35.41
CA ILE A 633 12.02 -8.72 -34.91
C ILE A 633 10.59 -8.36 -34.57
N ASP A 634 9.66 -9.09 -35.16
CA ASP A 634 8.23 -8.94 -34.95
C ASP A 634 7.71 -10.11 -34.13
N VAL A 635 6.91 -9.82 -33.11
CA VAL A 635 6.29 -10.82 -32.23
C VAL A 635 4.83 -10.48 -32.04
N ALA A 636 3.95 -11.35 -32.52
CA ALA A 636 2.52 -11.32 -32.21
C ALA A 636 2.20 -12.40 -31.17
N LYS A 637 1.47 -12.04 -30.12
CA LYS A 637 1.06 -12.95 -29.05
C LYS A 637 -0.42 -12.80 -28.75
N LEU A 638 -1.15 -13.91 -28.84
CA LEU A 638 -2.52 -14.04 -28.39
C LEU A 638 -2.56 -14.88 -27.11
N THR A 639 -3.11 -14.34 -26.04
CA THR A 639 -3.39 -15.04 -24.79
C THR A 639 -4.88 -15.10 -24.57
N LEU A 640 -5.45 -16.28 -24.45
CA LEU A 640 -6.83 -16.51 -24.05
C LEU A 640 -6.83 -17.11 -22.65
N ARG A 641 -7.58 -16.52 -21.72
CA ARG A 641 -7.66 -16.95 -20.32
C ARG A 641 -9.08 -17.41 -19.98
N GLN A 642 -9.17 -18.54 -19.31
CA GLN A 642 -10.38 -19.03 -18.65
C GLN A 642 -10.11 -19.22 -17.15
N GLN A 643 -10.84 -18.50 -16.31
CA GLN A 643 -10.84 -18.74 -14.87
C GLN A 643 -11.54 -20.05 -14.54
N LEU A 644 -10.91 -20.87 -13.71
CA LEU A 644 -11.43 -22.15 -13.25
C LEU A 644 -11.96 -22.06 -11.81
N SER A 645 -11.31 -21.25 -10.98
CA SER A 645 -11.77 -20.85 -9.63
C SER A 645 -11.14 -19.52 -9.21
N LYS A 646 -11.43 -19.00 -7.99
CA LYS A 646 -10.84 -17.73 -7.50
C LYS A 646 -9.32 -17.70 -7.68
N ASN A 647 -8.65 -18.83 -7.41
CA ASN A 647 -7.20 -18.94 -7.35
C ASN A 647 -6.60 -19.86 -8.43
N ASN A 648 -7.36 -20.23 -9.48
CA ASN A 648 -6.84 -21.05 -10.57
C ASN A 648 -7.36 -20.56 -11.92
N ASP A 649 -6.46 -20.47 -12.91
CA ASP A 649 -6.84 -20.25 -14.30
C ASP A 649 -6.01 -21.09 -15.28
N ALA A 650 -6.58 -21.30 -16.46
CA ALA A 650 -5.91 -21.91 -17.59
C ALA A 650 -5.83 -20.90 -18.73
N ARG A 651 -4.73 -20.95 -19.48
CA ARG A 651 -4.50 -20.07 -20.62
C ARG A 651 -4.03 -20.81 -21.85
N LEU A 652 -4.51 -20.40 -23.01
CA LEU A 652 -3.97 -20.76 -24.31
C LEU A 652 -3.13 -19.57 -24.79
N ILE A 653 -1.87 -19.83 -25.11
CA ILE A 653 -0.91 -18.84 -25.55
C ILE A 653 -0.45 -19.23 -26.95
N MET A 654 -0.66 -18.35 -27.92
CA MET A 654 -0.16 -18.50 -29.28
C MET A 654 0.82 -17.36 -29.54
N THR A 655 2.03 -17.70 -29.96
CA THR A 655 3.08 -16.73 -30.29
C THR A 655 3.52 -16.97 -31.72
N TYR A 656 3.55 -15.91 -32.51
CA TYR A 656 4.14 -15.89 -33.84
C TYR A 656 5.32 -14.91 -33.80
N SER A 657 6.48 -15.36 -34.24
CA SER A 657 7.67 -14.53 -34.34
C SER A 657 8.28 -14.59 -35.74
N ASP A 658 8.63 -13.43 -36.29
CA ASP A 658 9.26 -13.27 -37.60
C ASP A 658 10.43 -12.26 -37.52
N THR A 659 11.41 -12.42 -38.40
CA THR A 659 12.54 -11.51 -38.59
C THR A 659 12.37 -10.73 -39.90
N VAL A 660 12.06 -9.44 -39.79
CA VAL A 660 11.83 -8.57 -40.95
C VAL A 660 13.17 -8.09 -41.52
N MET A 661 13.59 -8.68 -42.64
CA MET A 661 14.76 -8.28 -43.42
C MET A 661 14.45 -7.08 -44.34
N ALA A 662 15.35 -6.10 -44.42
CA ALA A 662 15.21 -4.92 -45.30
C ALA A 662 15.74 -5.16 -46.72
N ASP A 663 16.46 -6.25 -46.96
CA ASP A 663 16.77 -6.78 -48.28
C ASP A 663 16.57 -8.30 -48.25
N ASN A 664 16.05 -8.88 -49.32
CA ASN A 664 15.73 -10.31 -49.45
C ASN A 664 16.98 -11.23 -49.46
N SER A 665 18.02 -10.99 -48.67
CA SER A 665 19.19 -11.88 -48.57
C SER A 665 19.38 -12.49 -47.17
N VAL A 666 19.36 -13.82 -47.16
CA VAL A 666 19.28 -14.71 -46.00
C VAL A 666 20.65 -14.89 -45.35
N VAL A 667 20.75 -14.62 -44.03
CA VAL A 667 21.80 -15.19 -43.17
C VAL A 667 21.22 -15.51 -41.78
N ILE A 668 21.02 -16.82 -41.55
CA ILE A 668 20.81 -17.56 -40.29
C ILE A 668 19.38 -17.53 -39.69
N GLY A 669 18.62 -18.60 -39.99
CA GLY A 669 17.57 -19.13 -39.10
C GLY A 669 16.10 -18.95 -39.51
N ASP A 670 15.76 -18.97 -40.81
CA ASP A 670 14.37 -18.93 -41.29
C ASP A 670 13.55 -20.15 -40.84
N SER A 671 12.67 -19.95 -39.87
CA SER A 671 11.32 -20.52 -39.89
C SER A 671 10.40 -19.58 -39.13
N ASP A 672 9.37 -19.06 -39.79
CA ASP A 672 8.15 -18.58 -39.15
C ASP A 672 7.78 -19.53 -38.01
N LYS A 673 7.96 -19.09 -36.77
CA LYS A 673 7.74 -19.96 -35.62
C LYS A 673 6.40 -19.60 -34.99
N ILE A 674 5.41 -20.46 -35.23
CA ILE A 674 4.17 -20.46 -34.48
C ILE A 674 4.34 -21.41 -33.31
N ASP A 675 4.45 -20.86 -32.11
CA ASP A 675 4.49 -21.62 -30.87
C ASP A 675 3.14 -21.52 -30.15
N ALA A 676 2.53 -22.68 -29.89
CA ALA A 676 1.35 -22.79 -29.05
C ALA A 676 1.72 -23.40 -27.70
N ALA A 677 1.15 -22.86 -26.63
CA ALA A 677 1.35 -23.36 -25.29
C ALA A 677 0.04 -23.31 -24.48
N VAL A 678 -0.10 -24.27 -23.57
CA VAL A 678 -1.13 -24.27 -22.54
C VAL A 678 -0.46 -23.95 -21.21
N ALA A 679 -0.99 -22.97 -20.49
CA ALA A 679 -0.52 -22.58 -19.17
C ALA A 679 -1.58 -22.88 -18.11
N TRP A 680 -1.16 -23.45 -17.00
CA TRP A 680 -1.93 -23.53 -15.76
C TRP A 680 -1.34 -22.60 -14.72
N HIS A 681 -2.19 -21.79 -14.10
CA HIS A 681 -1.78 -20.87 -13.05
C HIS A 681 -2.52 -21.18 -11.76
N HIS A 682 -1.77 -21.26 -10.66
CA HIS A 682 -2.29 -21.38 -9.31
C HIS A 682 -1.81 -20.19 -8.47
N TYR A 683 -2.73 -19.57 -7.72
CA TYR A 683 -2.48 -18.38 -6.91
C TYR A 683 -2.64 -18.70 -5.42
N TRP A 684 -1.73 -18.24 -4.56
CA TRP A 684 -1.70 -18.58 -3.14
C TRP A 684 -1.09 -17.52 -2.22
#